data_AF-A0A812UQQ8-F1
#
_entry.id   AF-A0A812UQQ8-F1
#
_cell.length_a   1.000
_cell.length_b   1.000
_cell.length_c   1.000
_cell.angle_alpha   90.00
_cell.angle_beta   90.00
_cell.angle_gamma   90.00
#
_symmetry.space_group_name_H-M   'P 1'
#
loop_
_entity.id
_entity.type
_entity.pdbx_description
1 polymer ?
#
loop_
_entity_poly.entity_id
_entity_poly.type
_entity_poly.pdbx_seq_one_letter_code
_entity_poly.pdbx_strand_id
1 'polypeptide(L)'
;MMIEGRFHWVHDPQFYANKSSEEVARLQAGMRSAEGMQSIREALAEAVGFGLVASDIELRFESPSGLLLTQVQGTADAICVFTFQCPPGASPEEVTGSMSKITAQSFLNILIPKVGQLGSQPFAFTATFFMGATPVNSTLAPTSTNAPTSSMPISSPMPISSSYVPATTTEPPLDFHPCKSLDDYQPDAKMSEYGWCEGSQPNMTEQQCLDGGCKAYGYPDHPYCSCSTEEACATLGFEWKYHTCKDEMRMYQSSSDYLGFFKQAMDNGTCDGIVTTWHVSLAESMEWPARKCCASWPQTFCEPDAKVPSPCKDASDFLPDKVTGQGISCMDYVKQWWSEYWLLKNASAAGSCDGMDLPWAESLKDWVVHPAKECCASFPATICDKDASFMTPCRSPEEFAPEKVLYEHCDTHHSGTVDNVSCQTSGCSWHEAHHWCECRDEATCGAAGGRWHTQTCKKETEQWDLRMHAALQEAIEDGGCADLDYDGDVEAHISWPAKKCCSSFPATVCQPTAKRMTPCKDEGDFMAGNVLSQWCDWGAQVPNASTCRSHKGCHGDANYCHCEEESSCLALGGRFMSRTCGEDLSEQEAAYHEALEAGSGRCSDVSYHGTTVEDLISWSSRKCCASYPANVCHKDLQAMTPCKDAADFLPSNILNEWCELHGHIPATCATTPGCHASEHHCHCGTAESCAAVGGSWTQRTCEVEVGEFWDSQTHLHVQMAASDGCEDVDLRGQSMKDMLRYPASKCCASYPASVCDPTAKKMTPCKDEADFMPAQPLHEWCDFHGSYPDEDTCRAHGCNAYSDGCSCDTSEKCLAVGAEWKVSTCETDIGHWSPEQHRALQEARQNGTCGVHTMFGDLTGMINYPAEKCCASFPATLCDPTARLMTPCKDDADYTPDKEMWAHCDFWRDGAVMPSEAVCNDQEGCYGGQGWCHCEGKTSCEAVGGFWNAHTCAMEVSQWRPEQHKVLQKADEQGTCLDLEVNGMRAQDMVNWPAQMCCMSFPASVCDKELKATTPCLHDQEFQNNKTQWAWCDGLYPTPPEADCHAQGCTGNEHYCHCETETACVALGGNWKEHQCWQDLQWMAAEVHKGIAKAIHQGTCEDVEAYHSKLEYAVDWLGSNCCLSGMSVCQALAAGVSPYESPYEMTR
;
A
#
# COMPACT_ATOMS: atom_id res chain seq x y z
N MET A 1 17.32 14.37 24.00
CA MET A 1 16.12 13.89 24.74
C MET A 1 15.18 13.32 23.71
N MET A 2 14.67 12.10 23.89
CA MET A 2 13.75 11.47 22.93
C MET A 2 12.33 11.99 23.11
N ILE A 3 11.63 12.15 22.00
CA ILE A 3 10.20 12.45 21.93
C ILE A 3 9.55 11.29 21.17
N GLU A 4 8.52 10.68 21.74
CA GLU A 4 7.66 9.67 21.11
C GLU A 4 6.28 10.28 20.84
N GLY A 5 5.71 9.99 19.67
CA GLY A 5 4.33 10.30 19.32
C GLY A 5 3.68 9.16 18.55
N ARG A 6 2.36 9.23 18.39
CA ARG A 6 1.54 8.18 17.75
C ARG A 6 0.47 8.81 16.86
N PHE A 7 0.07 8.10 15.80
CA PHE A 7 -1.18 8.37 15.06
C PHE A 7 -1.82 7.06 14.59
N HIS A 8 -3.14 7.07 14.41
CA HIS A 8 -3.91 5.90 13.96
C HIS A 8 -4.01 5.85 12.44
N TRP A 9 -4.41 4.70 11.88
CA TRP A 9 -4.62 4.46 10.45
C TRP A 9 -5.83 3.53 10.20
N VAL A 10 -7.01 4.07 10.50
CA VAL A 10 -8.33 3.90 9.84
C VAL A 10 -8.35 3.61 8.32
N HIS A 11 -8.76 2.44 7.84
CA HIS A 11 -9.19 2.27 6.45
C HIS A 11 -10.71 2.38 6.30
N ASP A 12 -11.20 3.30 5.44
CA ASP A 12 -12.61 3.37 5.01
C ASP A 12 -12.90 2.30 3.93
N PRO A 13 -13.77 1.31 4.20
CA PRO A 13 -14.11 0.29 3.22
C PRO A 13 -14.85 0.81 1.98
N GLN A 14 -15.55 1.95 2.06
CA GLN A 14 -16.39 2.45 0.96
C GLN A 14 -15.56 2.88 -0.26
N PHE A 15 -14.34 3.40 -0.05
CA PHE A 15 -13.44 3.82 -1.13
C PHE A 15 -12.96 2.65 -2.01
N TYR A 16 -13.01 1.42 -1.47
CA TYR A 16 -12.55 0.20 -2.14
C TYR A 16 -13.68 -0.73 -2.58
N ALA A 17 -14.94 -0.41 -2.30
CA ALA A 17 -16.10 -1.26 -2.61
C ALA A 17 -16.26 -1.61 -4.10
N ASN A 18 -15.65 -0.82 -4.99
CA ASN A 18 -15.65 -1.01 -6.45
C ASN A 18 -14.25 -1.33 -7.03
N LYS A 19 -13.24 -1.61 -6.19
CA LYS A 19 -11.85 -1.87 -6.61
C LYS A 19 -11.51 -3.35 -6.54
N SER A 20 -10.65 -3.80 -7.44
CA SER A 20 -10.12 -5.17 -7.45
C SER A 20 -9.24 -5.46 -6.23
N SER A 21 -9.11 -6.73 -5.86
CA SER A 21 -8.18 -7.16 -4.79
C SER A 21 -6.73 -6.80 -5.10
N GLU A 22 -6.33 -6.78 -6.37
CA GLU A 22 -5.01 -6.31 -6.81
C GLU A 22 -4.82 -4.79 -6.64
N GLU A 23 -5.82 -3.96 -6.96
CA GLU A 23 -5.75 -2.53 -6.66
C GLU A 23 -5.64 -2.26 -5.15
N VAL A 24 -6.40 -2.99 -4.33
CA VAL A 24 -6.34 -2.87 -2.87
C VAL A 24 -4.95 -3.24 -2.36
N ALA A 25 -4.39 -4.38 -2.81
CA ALA A 25 -3.05 -4.83 -2.44
C ALA A 25 -1.96 -3.84 -2.89
N ARG A 26 -2.06 -3.30 -4.11
CA ARG A 26 -1.12 -2.33 -4.66
C ARG A 26 -1.13 -0.99 -3.90
N LEU A 27 -2.31 -0.50 -3.51
CA LEU A 27 -2.45 0.72 -2.71
C LEU A 27 -1.94 0.52 -1.25
N GLN A 28 -2.15 -0.67 -0.68
CA GLN A 28 -1.59 -1.03 0.64
C GLN A 28 -0.06 -1.20 0.61
N ALA A 29 0.50 -1.78 -0.45
CA ALA A 29 1.94 -1.93 -0.63
C ALA A 29 2.63 -0.57 -0.82
N GLY A 30 2.03 0.34 -1.59
CA GLY A 30 2.56 1.67 -1.83
C GLY A 30 2.86 2.47 -0.55
N MET A 31 1.97 2.42 0.45
CA MET A 31 2.19 3.15 1.71
C MET A 31 3.22 2.53 2.65
N ARG A 32 3.53 1.24 2.47
CA ARG A 32 4.61 0.55 3.20
C ARG A 32 5.95 0.60 2.45
N SER A 33 6.00 1.23 1.27
CA SER A 33 7.25 1.42 0.52
C SER A 33 8.20 2.37 1.25
N ALA A 34 9.48 2.35 0.89
CA ALA A 34 10.45 3.30 1.40
C ALA A 34 10.05 4.75 1.12
N GLU A 35 9.43 5.01 -0.03
CA GLU A 35 8.91 6.32 -0.45
C GLU A 35 7.74 6.76 0.44
N GLY A 36 6.73 5.90 0.65
CA GLY A 36 5.61 6.19 1.55
C GLY A 36 6.06 6.50 2.98
N MET A 37 7.02 5.70 3.49
CA MET A 37 7.65 5.94 4.81
C MET A 37 8.43 7.26 4.85
N GLN A 38 9.14 7.61 3.77
CA GLN A 38 9.91 8.84 3.67
C GLN A 38 9.00 10.08 3.62
N SER A 39 7.92 10.04 2.83
CA SER A 39 6.90 11.09 2.78
C SER A 39 6.24 11.36 4.15
N ILE A 40 6.04 10.31 4.97
CA ILE A 40 5.53 10.46 6.34
C ILE A 40 6.58 11.14 7.24
N ARG A 41 7.87 10.78 7.14
CA ARG A 41 8.95 11.44 7.90
C ARG A 41 9.07 12.91 7.53
N GLU A 42 9.03 13.24 6.24
CA GLU A 42 9.10 14.62 5.76
C GLU A 42 7.90 15.44 6.22
N ALA A 43 6.69 14.86 6.20
CA ALA A 43 5.52 15.53 6.74
C ALA A 43 5.60 15.79 8.25
N LEU A 44 6.15 14.84 9.03
CA LEU A 44 6.35 15.02 10.48
C LEU A 44 7.43 16.06 10.78
N ALA A 45 8.54 16.05 10.04
CA ALA A 45 9.61 17.03 10.16
C ALA A 45 9.10 18.46 9.92
N GLU A 46 8.35 18.65 8.83
CA GLU A 46 7.75 19.93 8.44
C GLU A 46 6.67 20.39 9.43
N ALA A 47 5.80 19.49 9.89
CA ALA A 47 4.72 19.82 10.84
C ALA A 47 5.21 20.12 12.26
N VAL A 48 6.30 19.49 12.71
CA VAL A 48 6.92 19.75 14.03
C VAL A 48 7.73 21.04 14.01
N GLY A 49 8.50 21.26 12.93
CA GLY A 49 9.37 22.42 12.75
C GLY A 49 10.70 22.32 13.51
N PHE A 50 11.23 23.48 13.94
CA PHE A 50 12.50 23.63 14.66
C PHE A 50 13.75 23.05 13.97
N GLY A 51 13.73 22.88 12.65
CA GLY A 51 14.83 22.28 11.91
C GLY A 51 15.00 20.78 12.14
N LEU A 52 13.96 20.10 12.65
CA LEU A 52 13.88 18.65 12.58
C LEU A 52 13.91 18.23 11.11
N VAL A 53 14.76 17.26 10.75
CA VAL A 53 14.84 16.72 9.39
C VAL A 53 14.28 15.30 9.35
N ALA A 54 13.79 14.88 8.19
CA ALA A 54 13.13 13.58 8.02
C ALA A 54 14.01 12.39 8.45
N SER A 55 15.33 12.46 8.22
CA SER A 55 16.30 11.44 8.63
C SER A 55 16.37 11.20 10.14
N ASP A 56 15.96 12.18 10.95
CA ASP A 56 16.04 12.12 12.41
C ASP A 56 14.77 11.50 13.03
N ILE A 57 13.80 11.10 12.19
CA ILE A 57 12.51 10.53 12.59
C ILE A 57 12.46 9.04 12.26
N GLU A 58 12.56 8.23 13.31
CA GLU A 58 12.28 6.79 13.23
C GLU A 58 10.76 6.58 13.22
N LEU A 59 10.28 5.70 12.33
CA LEU A 59 8.87 5.30 12.22
C LEU A 59 8.73 3.80 12.45
N ARG A 60 7.74 3.40 13.25
CA ARG A 60 7.38 2.00 13.49
C ARG A 60 5.87 1.82 13.43
N PHE A 61 5.40 1.04 12.47
CA PHE A 61 4.00 0.60 12.45
C PHE A 61 3.78 -0.54 13.47
N GLU A 62 2.99 -0.25 14.50
CA GLU A 62 2.44 -1.23 15.42
C GLU A 62 1.15 -1.79 14.83
N SER A 63 1.28 -2.90 14.09
CA SER A 63 0.13 -3.76 13.81
C SER A 63 -0.23 -4.54 15.08
N PRO A 64 -1.51 -4.61 15.48
CA PRO A 64 -1.99 -5.73 16.28
C PRO A 64 -1.62 -7.02 15.54
N SER A 65 -0.99 -7.97 16.22
CA SER A 65 -0.47 -9.18 15.58
C SER A 65 -1.60 -10.08 15.09
N GLY A 66 -1.56 -10.51 13.82
CA GLY A 66 -2.29 -11.71 13.38
C GLY A 66 -3.46 -11.58 12.39
N LEU A 67 -3.67 -10.45 11.71
CA LEU A 67 -4.67 -10.38 10.63
C LEU A 67 -4.04 -10.52 9.23
N LEU A 68 -4.02 -11.76 8.73
CA LEU A 68 -3.99 -12.04 7.29
C LEU A 68 -5.33 -11.61 6.69
N LEU A 69 -5.34 -10.47 6.00
CA LEU A 69 -6.52 -9.90 5.34
C LEU A 69 -6.86 -10.66 4.05
N THR A 70 -7.54 -11.80 4.17
CA THR A 70 -8.11 -12.55 3.03
C THR A 70 -9.64 -12.59 3.00
N GLN A 71 -10.32 -11.81 3.87
CA GLN A 71 -11.78 -11.60 3.76
C GLN A 71 -12.17 -10.12 3.86
N VAL A 72 -12.98 -9.69 2.88
CA VAL A 72 -13.47 -8.33 2.70
C VAL A 72 -14.67 -8.09 3.62
N GLN A 73 -14.57 -7.16 4.58
CA GLN A 73 -15.65 -6.25 5.07
C GLN A 73 -15.32 -5.46 6.37
N GLY A 74 -14.13 -5.60 6.98
CA GLY A 74 -13.75 -4.86 8.19
C GLY A 74 -12.93 -3.57 7.95
N THR A 75 -13.11 -2.57 8.80
CA THR A 75 -12.20 -1.42 8.94
C THR A 75 -10.87 -1.89 9.55
N ALA A 76 -9.75 -1.74 8.86
CA ALA A 76 -8.43 -2.00 9.42
C ALA A 76 -7.88 -0.74 10.10
N ASP A 77 -7.41 -0.85 11.35
CA ASP A 77 -6.66 0.21 12.07
C ASP A 77 -5.20 -0.22 12.24
N ALA A 78 -4.26 0.65 11.90
CA ALA A 78 -2.83 0.45 12.13
C ALA A 78 -2.23 1.67 12.85
N ILE A 79 -1.50 1.46 13.93
CA ILE A 79 -0.90 2.55 14.70
C ILE A 79 0.50 2.81 14.17
N CYS A 80 0.81 4.05 13.80
CA CYS A 80 2.18 4.48 13.50
C CYS A 80 2.76 5.19 14.72
N VAL A 81 3.84 4.65 15.28
CA VAL A 81 4.65 5.27 16.33
C VAL A 81 5.83 5.96 15.67
N PHE A 82 6.13 7.18 16.10
CA PHE A 82 7.29 7.94 15.63
C PHE A 82 8.15 8.42 16.79
N THR A 83 9.47 8.41 16.61
CA THR A 83 10.43 8.81 17.62
C THR A 83 11.58 9.64 17.03
N PHE A 84 11.94 10.74 17.69
CA PHE A 84 13.06 11.60 17.29
C PHE A 84 13.74 12.25 18.50
N GLN A 85 14.94 12.81 18.30
CA GLN A 85 15.60 13.63 19.33
C GLN A 85 15.15 15.09 19.24
N CYS A 86 14.86 15.70 20.39
CA CYS A 86 14.54 17.14 20.51
C CYS A 86 15.58 18.00 19.76
N PRO A 87 15.19 18.79 18.73
CA PRO A 87 16.12 19.48 17.85
C PRO A 87 17.08 20.44 18.58
N PRO A 88 18.34 20.60 18.10
CA PRO A 88 19.31 21.51 18.71
C PRO A 88 18.83 22.97 18.65
N GLY A 89 18.48 23.53 19.81
CA GLY A 89 18.03 24.92 19.95
C GLY A 89 16.56 25.10 20.33
N ALA A 90 15.77 24.03 20.39
CA ALA A 90 14.41 24.05 20.94
C ALA A 90 14.36 23.38 22.32
N SER A 91 13.55 23.91 23.25
CA SER A 91 13.22 23.22 24.50
C SER A 91 12.15 22.13 24.30
N PRO A 92 12.12 21.08 25.12
CA PRO A 92 11.06 20.06 25.07
C PRO A 92 9.65 20.65 25.16
N GLU A 93 9.48 21.71 25.94
CA GLU A 93 8.21 22.43 26.11
C GLU A 93 7.80 23.17 24.81
N GLU A 94 8.73 23.78 24.08
CA GLU A 94 8.46 24.45 22.80
C GLU A 94 8.09 23.44 21.70
N VAL A 95 8.81 22.31 21.62
CA VAL A 95 8.49 21.24 20.67
C VAL A 95 7.12 20.62 20.99
N THR A 96 6.84 20.34 22.27
CA THR A 96 5.53 19.85 22.72
C THR A 96 4.41 20.84 22.41
N GLY A 97 4.66 22.15 22.58
CA GLY A 97 3.73 23.22 22.27
C GLY A 97 3.49 23.45 20.77
N SER A 98 4.39 23.00 19.90
CA SER A 98 4.17 22.91 18.45
C SER A 98 3.34 21.67 18.12
N MET A 99 3.75 20.50 18.62
CA MET A 99 3.06 19.24 18.39
C MET A 99 1.58 19.27 18.81
N SER A 100 1.24 19.94 19.92
CA SER A 100 -0.15 20.06 20.38
C SER A 100 -1.04 20.96 19.51
N LYS A 101 -0.45 21.71 18.55
CA LYS A 101 -1.17 22.52 17.56
C LYS A 101 -1.32 21.82 16.22
N ILE A 102 -0.64 20.69 16.01
CA ILE A 102 -0.79 19.87 14.79
C ILE A 102 -2.19 19.24 14.83
N THR A 103 -3.10 19.78 14.02
CA THR A 103 -4.41 19.19 13.76
C THR A 103 -4.29 18.12 12.68
N ALA A 104 -5.27 17.20 12.62
CA ALA A 104 -5.35 16.24 11.52
C ALA A 104 -5.36 16.94 10.15
N GLN A 105 -6.12 18.03 9.99
CA GLN A 105 -6.17 18.77 8.72
C GLN A 105 -4.83 19.43 8.36
N SER A 106 -4.15 20.07 9.31
CA SER A 106 -2.85 20.70 9.04
C SER A 106 -1.77 19.65 8.70
N PHE A 107 -1.81 18.48 9.35
CA PHE A 107 -0.89 17.40 9.01
C PHE A 107 -1.23 16.78 7.65
N LEU A 108 -2.51 16.57 7.35
CA LEU A 108 -2.97 16.08 6.04
C LEU A 108 -2.59 17.04 4.90
N ASN A 109 -2.69 18.36 5.10
CA ASN A 109 -2.28 19.34 4.08
C ASN A 109 -0.78 19.25 3.74
N ILE A 110 0.06 18.82 4.68
CA ILE A 110 1.51 18.60 4.48
C ILE A 110 1.77 17.20 3.92
N LEU A 111 1.04 16.19 4.41
CA LEU A 111 1.22 14.79 4.05
C LEU A 111 0.67 14.47 2.66
N ILE A 112 -0.57 14.87 2.34
CA ILE A 112 -1.25 14.56 1.07
C ILE A 112 -0.41 14.91 -0.17
N PRO A 113 0.26 16.09 -0.28
CA PRO A 113 1.15 16.36 -1.40
C PRO A 113 2.30 15.36 -1.51
N LYS A 114 2.88 14.93 -0.38
CA LYS A 114 4.02 14.00 -0.32
C LYS A 114 3.62 12.54 -0.54
N VAL A 115 2.38 12.14 -0.25
CA VAL A 115 1.85 10.78 -0.54
C VAL A 115 0.93 10.75 -1.78
N GLY A 116 0.79 11.86 -2.50
CA GLY A 116 -0.24 12.09 -3.51
C GLY A 116 -0.21 11.13 -4.70
N GLN A 117 0.91 10.44 -4.92
CA GLN A 117 1.06 9.41 -5.96
C GLN A 117 0.52 8.03 -5.54
N LEU A 118 0.14 7.82 -4.26
CA LEU A 118 -0.22 6.51 -3.69
C LEU A 118 -1.71 6.34 -3.34
N GLY A 119 -2.57 7.29 -3.74
CA GLY A 119 -4.01 7.02 -3.97
C GLY A 119 -4.89 6.69 -2.76
N SER A 120 -4.64 7.24 -1.56
CA SER A 120 -5.51 7.06 -0.39
C SER A 120 -5.68 8.32 0.47
N GLN A 121 -6.82 8.40 1.18
CA GLN A 121 -7.17 9.48 2.12
C GLN A 121 -7.24 8.92 3.56
N PRO A 122 -6.47 9.44 4.53
CA PRO A 122 -6.53 9.05 5.94
C PRO A 122 -7.35 10.02 6.83
N PHE A 123 -7.49 9.64 8.10
CA PHE A 123 -8.43 10.14 9.14
C PHE A 123 -7.64 10.36 10.47
N ALA A 124 -8.33 10.36 11.63
CA ALA A 124 -7.90 10.84 12.95
C ALA A 124 -6.42 10.65 13.40
N PHE A 125 -5.83 11.77 13.85
CA PHE A 125 -4.53 11.89 14.52
C PHE A 125 -4.71 11.97 16.06
N THR A 126 -3.83 11.34 16.86
CA THR A 126 -3.89 11.40 18.34
C THR A 126 -2.50 11.23 18.95
N ALA A 127 -1.82 12.35 19.23
CA ALA A 127 -0.51 12.35 19.88
C ALA A 127 -0.64 12.06 21.40
N THR A 128 0.04 11.00 21.86
CA THR A 128 0.14 10.64 23.28
C THR A 128 1.59 10.76 23.73
N PHE A 129 1.85 11.46 24.85
CA PHE A 129 3.19 11.77 25.34
C PHE A 129 3.59 10.90 26.54
N PHE A 130 4.87 10.49 26.61
CA PHE A 130 5.46 9.88 27.80
C PHE A 130 6.44 10.80 28.52
N MET A 131 5.95 11.56 29.51
CA MET A 131 6.77 12.21 30.55
C MET A 131 5.98 12.41 31.85
N GLY A 132 5.93 11.37 32.70
CA GLY A 132 5.71 11.51 34.17
C GLY A 132 4.44 12.22 34.68
N ALA A 133 3.47 12.56 33.83
CA ALA A 133 2.25 13.30 34.18
C ALA A 133 1.04 12.80 33.37
N THR A 134 -0.17 13.06 33.88
CA THR A 134 -1.42 12.44 33.45
C THR A 134 -1.90 12.81 32.03
N PRO A 135 -2.62 11.91 31.32
CA PRO A 135 -3.05 12.13 29.93
C PRO A 135 -4.13 13.19 29.77
N VAL A 136 -4.23 13.75 28.56
CA VAL A 136 -5.36 14.58 28.10
C VAL A 136 -5.85 14.02 26.76
N ASN A 137 -7.10 13.58 26.70
CA ASN A 137 -7.73 13.10 25.47
C ASN A 137 -8.56 14.21 24.82
N SER A 138 -8.53 14.28 23.48
CA SER A 138 -9.56 14.94 22.67
C SER A 138 -9.92 14.07 21.46
N THR A 139 -11.20 14.04 21.08
CA THR A 139 -11.70 13.23 19.96
C THR A 139 -12.84 13.99 19.28
N LEU A 140 -12.77 14.13 17.95
CA LEU A 140 -13.79 14.74 17.09
C LEU A 140 -13.86 13.95 15.77
N ALA A 141 -15.06 13.80 15.20
CA ALA A 141 -15.34 13.06 13.97
C ALA A 141 -15.97 13.96 12.88
N PRO A 142 -15.74 13.69 11.57
CA PRO A 142 -16.17 14.58 10.47
C PRO A 142 -17.40 14.10 9.66
N THR A 143 -17.95 15.00 8.81
CA THR A 143 -18.96 14.75 7.75
C THR A 143 -18.72 15.63 6.49
N SER A 144 -19.22 15.23 5.32
CA SER A 144 -18.98 15.82 3.96
C SER A 144 -20.30 16.29 3.26
N THR A 145 -20.42 16.79 2.00
CA THR A 145 -19.56 16.96 0.79
C THR A 145 -20.10 18.13 -0.10
N ASN A 146 -19.41 18.57 -1.17
CA ASN A 146 -19.81 19.67 -2.07
C ASN A 146 -20.11 19.27 -3.56
N ALA A 147 -21.29 19.72 -4.08
CA ALA A 147 -21.62 20.45 -5.34
C ALA A 147 -21.33 19.87 -6.78
N PRO A 148 -21.84 20.43 -7.95
CA PRO A 148 -22.68 21.64 -8.20
C PRO A 148 -23.81 21.62 -9.34
N THR A 149 -24.70 22.66 -9.38
CA THR A 149 -25.41 23.38 -10.54
C THR A 149 -26.25 22.66 -11.66
N SER A 150 -27.28 23.19 -12.39
CA SER A 150 -27.98 24.51 -12.57
C SER A 150 -29.43 24.45 -13.20
N SER A 151 -30.15 25.60 -13.23
CA SER A 151 -31.23 26.12 -14.16
C SER A 151 -32.76 25.73 -14.13
N MET A 152 -33.61 26.66 -13.59
CA MET A 152 -34.74 27.46 -14.20
C MET A 152 -35.88 26.86 -15.10
N PRO A 153 -37.04 27.55 -15.40
CA PRO A 153 -37.98 28.41 -14.59
C PRO A 153 -39.51 28.48 -15.03
N ILE A 154 -40.39 29.23 -14.31
CA ILE A 154 -41.62 30.03 -14.69
C ILE A 154 -43.04 29.71 -14.08
N SER A 155 -43.42 30.51 -13.05
CA SER A 155 -44.76 31.04 -12.64
C SER A 155 -45.96 30.18 -12.13
N SER A 156 -46.39 30.44 -10.87
CA SER A 156 -47.62 31.12 -10.35
C SER A 156 -48.94 31.17 -11.18
N PRO A 157 -50.18 31.47 -10.64
CA PRO A 157 -50.52 32.01 -9.28
C PRO A 157 -51.87 31.59 -8.59
N MET A 158 -52.02 31.96 -7.28
CA MET A 158 -53.27 32.44 -6.58
C MET A 158 -54.45 31.47 -6.22
N PRO A 159 -55.40 31.82 -5.29
CA PRO A 159 -55.31 32.59 -4.01
C PRO A 159 -56.23 32.07 -2.83
N ILE A 160 -56.31 32.85 -1.72
CA ILE A 160 -57.38 32.93 -0.65
C ILE A 160 -57.18 32.05 0.61
N SER A 161 -57.46 32.46 1.87
CA SER A 161 -57.53 33.75 2.64
C SER A 161 -58.18 33.46 4.02
N SER A 162 -57.74 34.07 5.14
CA SER A 162 -58.66 34.77 6.08
C SER A 162 -57.98 35.54 7.23
N SER A 163 -57.96 36.88 7.11
CA SER A 163 -58.15 37.92 8.15
C SER A 163 -57.60 37.79 9.60
N TYR A 164 -56.72 38.73 9.99
CA TYR A 164 -57.02 39.77 11.00
C TYR A 164 -56.08 41.00 10.84
N VAL A 165 -56.51 42.19 11.28
CA VAL A 165 -55.97 43.53 10.91
C VAL A 165 -56.26 44.52 12.07
N PRO A 166 -55.53 45.65 12.31
CA PRO A 166 -54.14 46.06 12.01
C PRO A 166 -53.36 46.56 13.25
N ALA A 167 -52.08 46.93 13.06
CA ALA A 167 -51.49 48.07 13.77
C ALA A 167 -50.68 48.92 12.77
N THR A 168 -51.08 50.18 12.57
CA THR A 168 -50.36 51.11 11.69
C THR A 168 -49.19 51.76 12.41
N THR A 169 -47.97 51.43 12.01
CA THR A 169 -46.77 52.24 12.28
C THR A 169 -46.25 52.79 10.95
N THR A 170 -46.08 54.11 10.86
CA THR A 170 -45.30 54.73 9.79
C THR A 170 -43.86 54.23 9.90
N GLU A 171 -43.36 53.58 8.86
CA GLU A 171 -41.96 53.13 8.81
C GLU A 171 -41.02 54.34 9.01
N PRO A 172 -39.96 54.23 9.83
CA PRO A 172 -38.93 55.27 9.88
C PRO A 172 -38.20 55.34 8.53
N PRO A 173 -37.70 56.52 8.14
CA PRO A 173 -36.85 56.64 6.95
C PRO A 173 -35.60 55.76 7.09
N LEU A 174 -35.18 55.12 6.00
CA LEU A 174 -33.90 54.41 5.92
C LEU A 174 -32.76 55.44 5.81
N ASP A 175 -32.37 56.00 6.95
CA ASP A 175 -31.26 56.97 7.04
C ASP A 175 -29.86 56.29 6.94
N PHE A 176 -29.80 54.95 6.81
CA PHE A 176 -28.56 54.19 6.69
C PHE A 176 -28.60 53.24 5.47
N HIS A 177 -27.65 53.41 4.56
CA HIS A 177 -27.45 52.61 3.35
C HIS A 177 -25.94 52.50 3.04
N PRO A 178 -25.50 51.49 2.27
CA PRO A 178 -24.06 51.23 2.09
C PRO A 178 -23.43 52.08 0.96
N CYS A 179 -24.24 52.86 0.23
CA CYS A 179 -23.84 53.74 -0.88
C CYS A 179 -23.43 55.15 -0.41
N LYS A 180 -22.74 55.91 -1.27
CA LYS A 180 -22.32 57.30 -1.00
C LYS A 180 -23.50 58.28 -0.85
N SER A 181 -24.64 58.01 -1.49
CA SER A 181 -25.86 58.82 -1.35
C SER A 181 -27.12 57.97 -1.49
N LEU A 182 -28.26 58.49 -1.02
CA LEU A 182 -29.55 57.82 -1.13
C LEU A 182 -30.03 57.74 -2.59
N ASP A 183 -29.62 58.68 -3.44
CA ASP A 183 -29.89 58.66 -4.90
C ASP A 183 -29.11 57.53 -5.62
N ASP A 184 -27.99 57.09 -5.04
CA ASP A 184 -27.19 55.96 -5.53
C ASP A 184 -27.70 54.61 -5.00
N TYR A 185 -28.48 54.61 -3.92
CA TYR A 185 -29.02 53.41 -3.29
C TYR A 185 -30.26 52.87 -4.04
N GLN A 186 -30.20 51.59 -4.39
CA GLN A 186 -31.27 50.84 -5.05
C GLN A 186 -31.97 49.92 -4.02
N PRO A 187 -32.98 50.40 -3.26
CA PRO A 187 -33.59 49.63 -2.17
C PRO A 187 -34.21 48.31 -2.61
N ASP A 188 -34.75 48.26 -3.83
CA ASP A 188 -35.44 47.08 -4.36
C ASP A 188 -34.50 46.15 -5.18
N ALA A 189 -33.19 46.44 -5.22
CA ALA A 189 -32.23 45.55 -5.85
C ALA A 189 -32.10 44.23 -5.07
N LYS A 190 -31.88 43.13 -5.80
CA LYS A 190 -31.77 41.79 -5.24
C LYS A 190 -30.37 41.57 -4.68
N MET A 191 -30.29 41.28 -3.38
CA MET A 191 -29.05 40.91 -2.68
C MET A 191 -28.66 39.48 -3.04
N SER A 192 -29.59 38.54 -2.85
CA SER A 192 -29.45 37.14 -3.24
C SER A 192 -30.03 36.88 -4.64
N GLU A 193 -29.40 35.98 -5.38
CA GLU A 193 -29.98 35.42 -6.62
C GLU A 193 -31.06 34.38 -6.31
N TYR A 194 -30.97 33.77 -5.12
CA TYR A 194 -31.94 32.83 -4.56
C TYR A 194 -33.02 33.57 -3.75
N GLY A 195 -34.29 33.30 -4.03
CA GLY A 195 -35.38 33.64 -3.13
C GLY A 195 -35.63 32.55 -2.08
N TRP A 196 -36.54 32.82 -1.15
CA TRP A 196 -37.07 31.83 -0.19
C TRP A 196 -38.59 31.83 -0.19
N CYS A 197 -39.18 30.81 0.43
CA CYS A 197 -40.62 30.73 0.65
C CYS A 197 -41.02 31.23 2.01
N GLU A 198 -41.99 32.15 2.06
CA GLU A 198 -42.66 32.54 3.29
C GLU A 198 -44.11 32.03 3.30
N GLY A 199 -44.43 31.22 4.30
CA GLY A 199 -45.79 30.74 4.55
C GLY A 199 -45.85 29.86 5.79
N SER A 200 -46.99 29.87 6.48
CA SER A 200 -47.21 29.15 7.73
C SER A 200 -48.42 28.21 7.64
N GLN A 201 -48.18 27.01 7.11
CA GLN A 201 -49.11 25.87 7.17
C GLN A 201 -48.61 24.90 8.26
N PRO A 202 -49.26 24.78 9.43
CA PRO A 202 -48.69 24.08 10.59
C PRO A 202 -48.67 22.53 10.51
N ASN A 203 -49.19 21.93 9.42
CA ASN A 203 -49.32 20.48 9.25
C ASN A 203 -48.95 20.04 7.82
N MET A 204 -47.71 20.29 7.39
CA MET A 204 -47.22 19.89 6.08
C MET A 204 -46.23 18.72 6.26
N THR A 205 -46.39 17.66 5.49
CA THR A 205 -45.55 16.46 5.58
C THR A 205 -44.35 16.53 4.65
N GLU A 206 -43.34 15.69 4.88
CA GLU A 206 -42.14 15.61 4.04
C GLU A 206 -42.50 15.30 2.58
N GLN A 207 -43.43 14.37 2.38
CA GLN A 207 -43.95 14.05 1.05
C GLN A 207 -44.59 15.27 0.37
N GLN A 208 -45.29 16.13 1.10
CA GLN A 208 -45.88 17.35 0.52
C GLN A 208 -44.80 18.36 0.09
N CYS A 209 -43.68 18.48 0.82
CA CYS A 209 -42.53 19.27 0.34
C CYS A 209 -41.98 18.72 -0.98
N LEU A 210 -41.75 17.39 -1.03
CA LEU A 210 -41.16 16.71 -2.18
C LEU A 210 -42.08 16.75 -3.41
N ASP A 211 -43.38 16.53 -3.22
CA ASP A 211 -44.41 16.64 -4.27
C ASP A 211 -44.51 18.07 -4.83
N GLY A 212 -44.21 19.08 -4.01
CA GLY A 212 -44.10 20.48 -4.43
C GLY A 212 -42.78 20.84 -5.13
N GLY A 213 -41.84 19.89 -5.30
CA GLY A 213 -40.53 20.15 -5.88
C GLY A 213 -39.54 20.84 -4.92
N CYS A 214 -39.80 20.78 -3.61
CA CYS A 214 -38.98 21.42 -2.57
C CYS A 214 -38.29 20.38 -1.69
N LYS A 215 -37.16 20.74 -1.08
CA LYS A 215 -36.48 19.90 -0.09
C LYS A 215 -37.12 20.06 1.29
N ALA A 216 -37.47 18.96 1.94
CA ALA A 216 -37.88 18.96 3.34
C ALA A 216 -36.64 19.06 4.25
N TYR A 217 -36.71 19.90 5.28
CA TYR A 217 -35.72 20.00 6.35
C TYR A 217 -36.42 20.05 7.70
N GLY A 218 -36.09 19.14 8.62
CA GLY A 218 -36.69 19.08 9.96
C GLY A 218 -37.13 17.67 10.34
N TYR A 219 -37.87 17.54 11.44
CA TYR A 219 -38.41 16.26 11.88
C TYR A 219 -39.62 15.85 11.00
N PRO A 220 -39.89 14.53 10.80
CA PRO A 220 -40.87 14.05 9.82
C PRO A 220 -42.31 14.55 10.04
N ASP A 221 -42.63 14.92 11.28
CA ASP A 221 -43.90 15.45 11.75
C ASP A 221 -44.04 16.98 11.58
N HIS A 222 -42.92 17.72 11.44
CA HIS A 222 -42.91 19.18 11.18
C HIS A 222 -41.73 19.65 10.26
N PRO A 223 -41.66 19.20 8.99
CA PRO A 223 -40.65 19.67 8.05
C PRO A 223 -40.89 21.09 7.52
N TYR A 224 -39.83 21.87 7.45
CA TYR A 224 -39.75 23.12 6.70
C TYR A 224 -39.39 22.80 5.24
N CYS A 225 -40.22 23.23 4.28
CA CYS A 225 -39.89 23.08 2.86
C CYS A 225 -39.01 24.25 2.38
N SER A 226 -37.86 23.93 1.79
CA SER A 226 -36.99 24.87 1.07
C SER A 226 -37.09 24.61 -0.43
N CYS A 227 -37.62 25.57 -1.16
CA CYS A 227 -37.83 25.49 -2.59
C CYS A 227 -36.73 26.24 -3.34
N SER A 228 -36.30 25.73 -4.50
CA SER A 228 -35.30 26.39 -5.35
C SER A 228 -35.92 27.29 -6.43
N THR A 229 -37.24 27.24 -6.63
CA THR A 229 -37.96 28.05 -7.62
C THR A 229 -39.25 28.66 -7.07
N GLU A 230 -39.65 29.76 -7.70
CA GLU A 230 -40.90 30.48 -7.42
C GLU A 230 -42.15 29.62 -7.69
N GLU A 231 -42.14 28.72 -8.68
CA GLU A 231 -43.25 27.76 -8.87
C GLU A 231 -43.34 26.72 -7.78
N ALA A 232 -42.22 26.13 -7.37
CA ALA A 232 -42.21 25.11 -6.32
C ALA A 232 -42.78 25.72 -5.02
N CYS A 233 -42.39 26.96 -4.75
CA CYS A 233 -42.98 27.79 -3.69
C CYS A 233 -44.50 28.00 -3.82
N ALA A 234 -44.95 28.48 -4.97
CA ALA A 234 -46.36 28.74 -5.24
C ALA A 234 -47.21 27.45 -5.20
N THR A 235 -46.62 26.31 -5.57
CA THR A 235 -47.24 24.97 -5.54
C THR A 235 -47.56 24.51 -4.12
N LEU A 236 -46.72 24.87 -3.14
CA LEU A 236 -46.99 24.69 -1.70
C LEU A 236 -47.95 25.74 -1.12
N GLY A 237 -48.39 26.71 -1.93
CA GLY A 237 -49.22 27.84 -1.49
C GLY A 237 -48.46 28.89 -0.68
N PHE A 238 -47.13 28.95 -0.82
CA PHE A 238 -46.25 29.92 -0.16
C PHE A 238 -45.95 31.12 -1.06
N GLU A 239 -45.58 32.25 -0.45
CA GLU A 239 -45.15 33.46 -1.17
C GLU A 239 -43.62 33.42 -1.35
N TRP A 240 -43.16 33.50 -2.59
CA TRP A 240 -41.73 33.60 -2.90
C TRP A 240 -41.24 35.03 -2.67
N LYS A 241 -40.16 35.19 -1.90
CA LYS A 241 -39.53 36.47 -1.60
C LYS A 241 -38.05 36.44 -1.93
N TYR A 242 -37.55 37.56 -2.41
CA TYR A 242 -36.12 37.78 -2.61
C TYR A 242 -35.58 38.61 -1.45
N HIS A 243 -34.32 38.41 -1.10
CA HIS A 243 -33.67 39.32 -0.17
C HIS A 243 -33.39 40.61 -0.91
N THR A 244 -34.12 41.68 -0.58
CA THR A 244 -33.85 42.99 -1.16
C THR A 244 -32.78 43.71 -0.35
N CYS A 245 -32.11 44.67 -0.98
CA CYS A 245 -31.24 45.62 -0.30
C CYS A 245 -31.93 46.27 0.91
N LYS A 246 -33.20 46.65 0.76
CA LYS A 246 -34.04 47.20 1.82
C LYS A 246 -34.24 46.23 2.99
N ASP A 247 -34.39 44.93 2.72
CA ASP A 247 -34.59 43.91 3.76
C ASP A 247 -33.31 43.59 4.52
N GLU A 248 -32.16 43.50 3.83
CA GLU A 248 -30.86 43.38 4.50
C GLU A 248 -30.54 44.61 5.35
N MET A 249 -30.73 45.82 4.82
CA MET A 249 -30.47 47.04 5.60
C MET A 249 -31.38 47.15 6.82
N ARG A 250 -32.62 46.62 6.75
CA ARG A 250 -33.49 46.49 7.93
C ARG A 250 -32.96 45.48 8.94
N MET A 251 -32.41 44.36 8.49
CA MET A 251 -31.77 43.38 9.39
C MET A 251 -30.63 44.04 10.16
N TYR A 252 -29.71 44.75 9.47
CA TYR A 252 -28.63 45.48 10.14
C TYR A 252 -29.13 46.61 11.05
N GLN A 253 -30.18 47.35 10.67
CA GLN A 253 -30.79 48.38 11.52
C GLN A 253 -31.50 47.80 12.75
N SER A 254 -32.01 46.56 12.66
CA SER A 254 -32.65 45.87 13.79
C SER A 254 -31.63 45.29 14.78
N SER A 255 -30.39 45.04 14.34
CA SER A 255 -29.28 44.69 15.20
C SER A 255 -28.73 45.94 15.90
N SER A 256 -28.73 45.94 17.23
CA SER A 256 -28.16 47.02 18.05
C SER A 256 -26.69 47.29 17.75
N ASP A 257 -25.97 46.26 17.31
CA ASP A 257 -24.52 46.24 17.26
C ASP A 257 -24.04 46.89 15.96
N TYR A 258 -24.66 46.52 14.83
CA TYR A 258 -24.41 47.16 13.53
C TYR A 258 -24.76 48.64 13.52
N LEU A 259 -25.87 49.03 14.14
CA LEU A 259 -26.23 50.45 14.28
C LEU A 259 -25.14 51.25 15.02
N GLY A 260 -24.46 50.62 15.99
CA GLY A 260 -23.29 51.18 16.67
C GLY A 260 -22.09 51.36 15.73
N PHE A 261 -21.74 50.34 14.94
CA PHE A 261 -20.63 50.38 14.00
C PHE A 261 -20.83 51.43 12.88
N PHE A 262 -22.02 51.50 12.28
CA PHE A 262 -22.32 52.54 11.28
C PHE A 262 -22.20 53.93 11.87
N LYS A 263 -22.76 54.16 13.06
CA LYS A 263 -22.67 55.45 13.72
C LYS A 263 -21.22 55.85 13.98
N GLN A 264 -20.41 54.92 14.48
CA GLN A 264 -18.98 55.13 14.67
C GLN A 264 -18.26 55.47 13.35
N ALA A 265 -18.64 54.84 12.24
CA ALA A 265 -18.04 55.12 10.93
C ALA A 265 -18.39 56.50 10.38
N MET A 266 -19.66 56.91 10.49
CA MET A 266 -20.09 58.26 10.11
C MET A 266 -19.49 59.34 11.01
N ASP A 267 -19.40 59.09 12.32
CA ASP A 267 -18.78 60.00 13.29
C ASP A 267 -17.26 60.13 13.03
N ASN A 268 -16.60 59.07 12.55
CA ASN A 268 -15.18 59.05 12.16
C ASN A 268 -14.92 59.61 10.74
N GLY A 269 -15.91 59.58 9.84
CA GLY A 269 -15.74 59.87 8.41
C GLY A 269 -14.97 58.79 7.63
N THR A 270 -14.77 57.60 8.22
CA THR A 270 -14.16 56.41 7.58
C THR A 270 -14.64 55.14 8.29
N CYS A 271 -14.60 54.01 7.58
CA CYS A 271 -14.86 52.67 8.10
C CYS A 271 -13.59 52.01 8.68
N ASP A 272 -12.42 52.62 8.52
CA ASP A 272 -11.12 52.08 8.95
C ASP A 272 -11.06 51.85 10.47
N GLY A 273 -10.52 50.69 10.87
CA GLY A 273 -10.34 50.32 12.27
C GLY A 273 -11.63 49.96 13.03
N ILE A 274 -12.78 49.95 12.36
CA ILE A 274 -14.05 49.47 12.94
C ILE A 274 -14.21 48.00 12.59
N VAL A 275 -14.14 47.15 13.61
CA VAL A 275 -14.29 45.70 13.51
C VAL A 275 -15.68 45.31 14.00
N THR A 276 -16.40 44.50 13.23
CA THR A 276 -17.76 44.06 13.58
C THR A 276 -17.73 42.93 14.62
N THR A 277 -18.91 42.52 15.10
CA THR A 277 -19.06 41.36 16.01
C THR A 277 -18.60 40.03 15.40
N TRP A 278 -18.37 39.97 14.08
CA TRP A 278 -17.86 38.80 13.36
C TRP A 278 -16.34 38.85 13.12
N HIS A 279 -15.63 39.77 13.78
CA HIS A 279 -14.17 39.97 13.67
C HIS A 279 -13.62 40.39 12.28
N VAL A 280 -14.50 40.70 11.32
CA VAL A 280 -14.17 41.33 10.03
C VAL A 280 -14.28 42.85 10.09
N SER A 281 -13.66 43.56 9.15
CA SER A 281 -13.76 45.02 9.09
C SER A 281 -15.16 45.47 8.65
N LEU A 282 -15.58 46.68 9.04
CA LEU A 282 -16.87 47.23 8.59
C LEU A 282 -16.88 47.50 7.08
N ALA A 283 -15.75 47.89 6.48
CA ALA A 283 -15.62 48.10 5.04
C ALA A 283 -15.88 46.80 4.26
N GLU A 284 -15.22 45.72 4.65
CA GLU A 284 -15.39 44.35 4.14
C GLU A 284 -16.82 43.83 4.33
N SER A 285 -17.39 44.01 5.54
CA SER A 285 -18.78 43.66 5.83
C SER A 285 -19.79 44.37 4.91
N MET A 286 -19.46 45.59 4.47
CA MET A 286 -20.32 46.44 3.63
C MET A 286 -20.03 46.33 2.14
N GLU A 287 -18.96 45.64 1.74
CA GLU A 287 -18.58 45.50 0.34
C GLU A 287 -19.69 44.80 -0.47
N TRP A 288 -20.14 43.63 -0.02
CA TRP A 288 -21.16 42.85 -0.72
C TRP A 288 -22.53 43.56 -0.80
N PRO A 289 -23.07 44.14 0.30
CA PRO A 289 -24.26 44.98 0.21
C PRO A 289 -24.10 46.15 -0.75
N ALA A 290 -23.01 46.92 -0.67
CA ALA A 290 -22.84 48.05 -1.57
C ALA A 290 -22.67 47.64 -3.05
N ARG A 291 -21.98 46.53 -3.34
CA ARG A 291 -21.84 46.00 -4.71
C ARG A 291 -23.19 45.62 -5.34
N LYS A 292 -24.16 45.16 -4.54
CA LYS A 292 -25.51 44.79 -4.99
C LYS A 292 -26.51 45.95 -4.94
N CYS A 293 -26.32 46.90 -4.03
CA CYS A 293 -27.30 47.96 -3.72
C CYS A 293 -26.97 49.34 -4.25
N CYS A 294 -25.79 49.58 -4.82
CA CYS A 294 -25.38 50.91 -5.29
C CYS A 294 -25.35 50.98 -6.82
N ALA A 295 -25.88 52.06 -7.39
CA ALA A 295 -25.90 52.29 -8.83
C ALA A 295 -24.51 52.61 -9.40
N SER A 296 -23.59 53.13 -8.57
CA SER A 296 -22.24 53.55 -8.96
C SER A 296 -21.14 53.07 -7.99
N TRP A 297 -20.94 51.76 -7.93
CA TRP A 297 -19.74 51.15 -7.32
C TRP A 297 -18.44 51.66 -7.99
N PRO A 298 -17.35 51.97 -7.25
CA PRO A 298 -17.13 51.76 -5.81
C PRO A 298 -17.44 52.98 -4.93
N GLN A 299 -18.37 53.87 -5.30
CA GLN A 299 -18.73 55.04 -4.47
C GLN A 299 -19.57 54.63 -3.26
N THR A 300 -18.91 54.04 -2.27
CA THR A 300 -19.47 53.72 -0.95
C THR A 300 -19.40 54.92 -0.02
N PHE A 301 -20.06 54.82 1.14
CA PHE A 301 -19.82 55.77 2.23
C PHE A 301 -18.42 55.59 2.88
N CYS A 302 -17.79 54.41 2.73
CA CYS A 302 -16.44 54.14 3.24
C CYS A 302 -15.33 54.73 2.34
N GLU A 303 -15.49 54.70 1.01
CA GLU A 303 -14.52 55.18 0.02
C GLU A 303 -15.18 56.04 -1.08
N PRO A 304 -15.64 57.26 -0.77
CA PRO A 304 -16.44 58.06 -1.71
C PRO A 304 -15.70 58.47 -3.00
N ASP A 305 -14.36 58.44 -3.04
CA ASP A 305 -13.54 58.93 -4.16
C ASP A 305 -12.65 57.83 -4.81
N ALA A 306 -12.94 56.55 -4.54
CA ALA A 306 -12.18 55.42 -5.08
C ALA A 306 -12.25 55.31 -6.63
N LYS A 307 -11.16 54.80 -7.22
CA LYS A 307 -11.05 54.45 -8.65
C LYS A 307 -10.82 52.95 -8.83
N VAL A 308 -11.27 52.43 -9.97
CA VAL A 308 -11.00 51.07 -10.45
C VAL A 308 -9.49 50.90 -10.72
N PRO A 309 -8.80 49.93 -10.08
CA PRO A 309 -7.41 49.60 -10.40
C PRO A 309 -7.29 48.95 -11.78
N SER A 310 -6.15 49.09 -12.44
CA SER A 310 -5.86 48.47 -13.73
C SER A 310 -4.84 47.34 -13.56
N PRO A 311 -4.97 46.20 -14.27
CA PRO A 311 -3.93 45.17 -14.34
C PRO A 311 -2.75 45.57 -15.26
N CYS A 312 -2.92 46.60 -16.10
CA CYS A 312 -1.93 47.04 -17.07
C CYS A 312 -0.81 47.90 -16.46
N LYS A 313 0.33 47.99 -17.17
CA LYS A 313 1.47 48.88 -16.83
C LYS A 313 1.01 50.28 -16.43
N ASP A 314 0.17 50.89 -17.27
CA ASP A 314 -0.48 52.17 -17.05
C ASP A 314 -2.01 52.06 -17.17
N ALA A 315 -2.74 52.87 -16.40
CA ALA A 315 -4.21 52.88 -16.44
C ALA A 315 -4.80 53.34 -17.79
N SER A 316 -3.99 53.96 -18.65
CA SER A 316 -4.34 54.32 -20.04
C SER A 316 -4.26 53.15 -21.02
N ASP A 317 -3.53 52.08 -20.67
CA ASP A 317 -3.28 50.94 -21.56
C ASP A 317 -4.39 49.91 -21.47
N PHE A 318 -5.25 50.03 -20.46
CA PHE A 318 -6.47 49.25 -20.31
C PHE A 318 -7.50 49.64 -21.37
N LEU A 319 -8.07 48.63 -22.02
CA LEU A 319 -9.03 48.80 -23.13
C LEU A 319 -10.45 48.49 -22.63
N PRO A 320 -11.15 49.42 -21.95
CA PRO A 320 -12.41 49.14 -21.24
C PRO A 320 -13.52 48.61 -22.16
N ASP A 321 -13.54 49.08 -23.41
CA ASP A 321 -14.52 48.71 -24.44
C ASP A 321 -14.12 47.46 -25.26
N LYS A 322 -12.95 46.86 -25.00
CA LYS A 322 -12.54 45.62 -25.67
C LYS A 322 -13.39 44.46 -25.13
N VAL A 323 -13.82 43.59 -26.05
CA VAL A 323 -14.49 42.34 -25.75
C VAL A 323 -13.48 41.22 -25.98
N THR A 324 -13.31 40.33 -25.00
CA THR A 324 -12.38 39.19 -25.06
C THR A 324 -12.87 38.13 -26.05
N GLY A 325 -12.04 37.12 -26.34
CA GLY A 325 -12.44 35.97 -27.16
C GLY A 325 -13.71 35.26 -26.67
N GLN A 326 -14.02 35.36 -25.37
CA GLN A 326 -15.18 34.76 -24.70
C GLN A 326 -16.45 35.63 -24.74
N GLY A 327 -16.42 36.82 -25.37
CA GLY A 327 -17.59 37.71 -25.44
C GLY A 327 -17.83 38.58 -24.18
N ILE A 328 -16.92 38.53 -23.20
CA ILE A 328 -16.98 39.33 -21.97
C ILE A 328 -16.27 40.68 -22.23
N SER A 329 -16.83 41.81 -21.78
CA SER A 329 -16.12 43.10 -21.87
C SER A 329 -15.01 43.17 -20.83
N CYS A 330 -13.90 43.83 -21.14
CA CYS A 330 -12.80 44.02 -20.20
C CYS A 330 -13.25 44.68 -18.89
N MET A 331 -14.22 45.61 -18.95
CA MET A 331 -14.86 46.18 -17.76
C MET A 331 -15.68 45.17 -16.95
N ASP A 332 -16.33 44.19 -17.59
CA ASP A 332 -17.08 43.15 -16.86
C ASP A 332 -16.17 42.11 -16.24
N TYR A 333 -15.03 41.81 -16.88
CA TYR A 333 -14.02 40.93 -16.29
C TYR A 333 -13.46 41.52 -14.98
N VAL A 334 -13.06 42.81 -15.00
CA VAL A 334 -12.61 43.53 -13.79
C VAL A 334 -13.69 43.63 -12.70
N LYS A 335 -14.99 43.67 -13.05
CA LYS A 335 -16.09 43.65 -12.07
C LYS A 335 -16.26 42.29 -11.39
N GLN A 336 -16.09 41.19 -12.13
CA GLN A 336 -16.18 39.83 -11.56
C GLN A 336 -15.04 39.57 -10.56
N TRP A 337 -13.89 40.19 -10.80
CA TRP A 337 -12.65 40.06 -10.04
C TRP A 337 -12.45 41.09 -8.91
N TRP A 338 -13.51 41.78 -8.49
CA TRP A 338 -13.39 42.88 -7.55
C TRP A 338 -13.08 42.47 -6.10
N SER A 339 -13.23 41.20 -5.71
CA SER A 339 -12.84 40.72 -4.37
C SER A 339 -11.36 41.02 -4.05
N GLU A 340 -10.52 41.12 -5.09
CA GLU A 340 -9.08 41.37 -4.98
C GLU A 340 -8.72 42.85 -5.19
N TYR A 341 -9.72 43.75 -5.14
CA TYR A 341 -9.56 45.20 -5.29
C TYR A 341 -8.44 45.77 -4.42
N TRP A 342 -8.37 45.34 -3.16
CA TRP A 342 -7.37 45.82 -2.21
C TRP A 342 -5.96 45.35 -2.57
N LEU A 343 -5.81 44.11 -3.06
CA LEU A 343 -4.53 43.60 -3.54
C LEU A 343 -4.07 44.33 -4.80
N LEU A 344 -4.94 44.52 -5.80
CA LEU A 344 -4.64 45.32 -6.99
C LEU A 344 -4.30 46.79 -6.66
N LYS A 345 -5.02 47.40 -5.72
CA LYS A 345 -4.78 48.77 -5.24
C LYS A 345 -3.42 48.89 -4.53
N ASN A 346 -3.08 47.91 -3.69
CA ASN A 346 -1.80 47.83 -3.00
C ASN A 346 -0.65 47.61 -3.99
N ALA A 347 -0.79 46.71 -4.96
CA ALA A 347 0.19 46.49 -6.03
C ALA A 347 0.37 47.73 -6.91
N SER A 348 -0.72 48.41 -7.24
CA SER A 348 -0.69 49.68 -7.97
C SER A 348 0.09 50.77 -7.22
N ALA A 349 -0.09 50.86 -5.90
CA ALA A 349 0.62 51.80 -5.04
C ALA A 349 2.10 51.41 -4.80
N ALA A 350 2.40 50.11 -4.71
CA ALA A 350 3.76 49.58 -4.54
C ALA A 350 4.57 49.62 -5.84
N GLY A 351 3.90 49.51 -7.00
CA GLY A 351 4.54 49.34 -8.30
C GLY A 351 5.10 47.94 -8.56
N SER A 352 4.72 46.96 -7.73
CA SER A 352 5.06 45.53 -7.83
C SER A 352 3.92 44.71 -7.17
N CYS A 353 3.83 43.43 -7.51
CA CYS A 353 2.92 42.44 -6.91
C CYS A 353 3.64 41.44 -5.97
N ASP A 354 4.93 41.66 -5.69
CA ASP A 354 5.74 40.75 -4.85
C ASP A 354 5.18 40.64 -3.42
N GLY A 355 5.04 39.40 -2.93
CA GLY A 355 4.51 39.13 -1.59
C GLY A 355 3.02 39.45 -1.41
N MET A 356 2.25 39.51 -2.51
CA MET A 356 0.80 39.69 -2.48
C MET A 356 0.13 38.41 -2.99
N ASP A 357 -0.38 37.61 -2.05
CA ASP A 357 -1.09 36.37 -2.36
C ASP A 357 -2.60 36.55 -2.18
N LEU A 358 -3.36 35.81 -3.00
CA LEU A 358 -4.81 35.76 -2.97
C LEU A 358 -5.29 34.87 -1.82
N PRO A 359 -6.55 35.00 -1.36
CA PRO A 359 -7.10 34.17 -0.28
C PRO A 359 -7.07 32.65 -0.55
N TRP A 360 -6.87 32.23 -1.80
CA TRP A 360 -6.71 30.84 -2.24
C TRP A 360 -5.27 30.46 -2.62
N ALA A 361 -4.27 31.22 -2.17
CA ALA A 361 -2.83 30.97 -2.32
C ALA A 361 -2.29 30.99 -3.78
N GLU A 362 -3.00 31.62 -4.70
CA GLU A 362 -2.45 32.04 -6.00
C GLU A 362 -1.73 33.39 -5.85
N SER A 363 -0.60 33.60 -6.54
CA SER A 363 0.08 34.89 -6.50
C SER A 363 -0.70 35.96 -7.27
N LEU A 364 -0.75 37.18 -6.76
CA LEU A 364 -1.38 38.30 -7.49
C LEU A 364 -0.70 38.54 -8.85
N LYS A 365 0.61 38.24 -8.96
CA LYS A 365 1.37 38.37 -10.21
C LYS A 365 0.76 37.51 -11.32
N ASP A 366 0.50 36.24 -11.02
CA ASP A 366 -0.03 35.27 -11.99
C ASP A 366 -1.49 35.58 -12.35
N TRP A 367 -2.29 35.86 -11.33
CA TRP A 367 -3.70 36.22 -11.50
C TRP A 367 -3.90 37.50 -12.33
N VAL A 368 -2.96 38.45 -12.27
CA VAL A 368 -2.95 39.66 -13.12
C VAL A 368 -2.65 39.36 -14.61
N VAL A 369 -1.94 38.27 -14.93
CA VAL A 369 -1.54 37.93 -16.31
C VAL A 369 -2.76 37.73 -17.21
N HIS A 370 -3.75 36.96 -16.77
CA HIS A 370 -4.94 36.66 -17.58
C HIS A 370 -5.77 37.91 -17.96
N PRO A 371 -6.15 38.80 -17.02
CA PRO A 371 -6.71 40.11 -17.36
C PRO A 371 -5.82 40.90 -18.31
N ALA A 372 -4.51 40.94 -18.06
CA ALA A 372 -3.62 41.85 -18.78
C ALA A 372 -3.43 41.44 -20.25
N LYS A 373 -3.29 40.14 -20.51
CA LYS A 373 -3.17 39.55 -21.85
C LYS A 373 -4.38 39.85 -22.73
N GLU A 374 -5.57 39.77 -22.15
CA GLU A 374 -6.82 40.06 -22.86
C GLU A 374 -7.14 41.56 -22.94
N CYS A 375 -6.78 42.39 -21.95
CA CYS A 375 -7.32 43.74 -21.81
C CYS A 375 -6.30 44.90 -21.85
N CYS A 376 -5.00 44.63 -21.92
CA CYS A 376 -3.97 45.66 -22.04
C CYS A 376 -3.42 45.79 -23.48
N ALA A 377 -3.11 47.01 -23.89
CA ALA A 377 -2.45 47.28 -25.17
C ALA A 377 -0.94 46.97 -25.16
N SER A 378 -0.35 46.76 -23.98
CA SER A 378 1.09 46.74 -23.71
C SER A 378 1.66 45.38 -23.25
N PHE A 379 0.86 44.32 -23.24
CA PHE A 379 1.29 42.98 -22.80
C PHE A 379 2.55 42.52 -23.59
N PRO A 380 3.59 41.94 -22.94
CA PRO A 380 3.63 41.42 -21.56
C PRO A 380 3.78 42.46 -20.43
N ALA A 381 3.92 43.76 -20.68
CA ALA A 381 4.05 44.73 -19.60
C ALA A 381 2.73 44.93 -18.81
N THR A 382 2.77 44.62 -17.51
CA THR A 382 1.66 44.67 -16.54
C THR A 382 1.95 45.61 -15.38
N ILE A 383 1.03 45.71 -14.43
CA ILE A 383 1.27 46.46 -13.18
C ILE A 383 2.30 45.79 -12.25
N CYS A 384 2.46 44.46 -12.37
CA CYS A 384 3.40 43.64 -11.62
C CYS A 384 4.79 43.61 -12.23
N ASP A 385 4.87 43.62 -13.57
CA ASP A 385 6.12 43.67 -14.33
C ASP A 385 5.99 44.72 -15.43
N LYS A 386 6.53 45.90 -15.15
CA LYS A 386 6.34 47.06 -16.02
C LYS A 386 7.26 47.04 -17.23
N ASP A 387 8.37 46.32 -17.19
CA ASP A 387 9.42 46.41 -18.21
C ASP A 387 9.61 45.11 -19.02
N ALA A 388 8.83 44.06 -18.71
CA ALA A 388 8.67 42.87 -19.54
C ALA A 388 8.49 43.18 -21.04
N SER A 389 9.23 42.44 -21.88
CA SER A 389 9.21 42.58 -23.33
C SER A 389 8.97 41.22 -24.01
N PHE A 390 8.60 41.24 -25.29
CA PHE A 390 8.20 40.03 -26.02
C PHE A 390 9.43 39.23 -26.49
N MET A 391 9.54 37.98 -26.02
CA MET A 391 10.70 37.11 -26.24
C MET A 391 10.44 36.01 -27.27
N THR A 392 11.50 35.58 -27.97
CA THR A 392 11.45 34.50 -28.98
C THR A 392 12.34 33.33 -28.56
N PRO A 393 11.98 32.06 -28.91
CA PRO A 393 12.81 30.88 -28.61
C PRO A 393 14.09 30.77 -29.46
N CYS A 394 14.29 31.69 -30.41
CA CYS A 394 15.45 31.73 -31.28
C CYS A 394 16.55 32.62 -30.70
N ARG A 395 17.80 32.29 -31.02
CA ARG A 395 18.98 33.04 -30.61
C ARG A 395 18.92 34.53 -30.93
N SER A 396 18.22 34.93 -32.00
CA SER A 396 17.85 36.32 -32.23
C SER A 396 16.45 36.45 -32.86
N PRO A 397 15.77 37.59 -32.69
CA PRO A 397 14.45 37.84 -33.28
C PRO A 397 14.43 37.77 -34.81
N GLU A 398 15.56 38.00 -35.49
CA GLU A 398 15.68 37.89 -36.94
C GLU A 398 15.68 36.44 -37.44
N GLU A 399 16.04 35.49 -36.59
CA GLU A 399 16.01 34.06 -36.91
C GLU A 399 14.63 33.42 -36.66
N PHE A 400 13.76 34.10 -35.91
CA PHE A 400 12.40 33.69 -35.65
C PHE A 400 11.51 33.97 -36.87
N ALA A 401 10.80 32.95 -37.35
CA ALA A 401 9.85 33.05 -38.45
C ALA A 401 8.40 33.13 -37.90
N PRO A 402 7.89 34.32 -37.50
CA PRO A 402 6.61 34.46 -36.81
C PRO A 402 5.40 33.88 -37.56
N GLU A 403 5.44 33.95 -38.90
CA GLU A 403 4.36 33.48 -39.78
C GLU A 403 4.47 31.98 -40.13
N LYS A 404 5.50 31.27 -39.64
CA LYS A 404 5.66 29.84 -39.90
C LYS A 404 4.63 29.07 -39.07
N VAL A 405 3.94 28.13 -39.73
CA VAL A 405 2.91 27.29 -39.10
C VAL A 405 3.61 26.23 -38.24
N LEU A 406 3.23 26.16 -36.96
CA LEU A 406 3.67 25.11 -36.03
C LEU A 406 2.82 23.86 -36.22
N TYR A 407 1.50 24.05 -36.11
CA TYR A 407 0.46 23.06 -36.36
C TYR A 407 -0.83 23.76 -36.80
N GLU A 408 -1.72 22.99 -37.38
CA GLU A 408 -3.09 23.42 -37.68
C GLU A 408 -4.04 22.42 -37.04
N HIS A 409 -5.12 22.91 -36.43
CA HIS A 409 -6.12 22.07 -35.79
C HIS A 409 -7.53 22.61 -36.05
N CYS A 410 -8.53 21.77 -35.79
CA CYS A 410 -9.93 22.17 -35.88
C CYS A 410 -10.48 22.38 -34.47
N ASP A 411 -10.86 23.61 -34.13
CA ASP A 411 -11.57 23.92 -32.88
C ASP A 411 -13.07 23.68 -33.08
N THR A 412 -13.61 22.70 -32.36
CA THR A 412 -15.03 22.35 -32.36
C THR A 412 -15.78 22.81 -31.10
N HIS A 413 -15.15 23.52 -30.17
CA HIS A 413 -15.80 23.93 -28.91
C HIS A 413 -16.79 25.09 -29.06
N HIS A 414 -16.58 25.97 -30.03
CA HIS A 414 -17.33 27.24 -30.13
C HIS A 414 -18.69 27.17 -30.87
N SER A 415 -19.04 26.04 -31.49
CA SER A 415 -20.27 25.89 -32.30
C SER A 415 -21.37 25.04 -31.67
N GLY A 416 -21.17 24.60 -30.43
CA GLY A 416 -21.97 23.54 -29.79
C GLY A 416 -21.35 22.17 -30.03
N THR A 417 -21.63 21.20 -29.17
CA THR A 417 -20.97 19.88 -29.16
C THR A 417 -21.07 19.17 -30.51
N VAL A 418 -19.98 19.19 -31.28
CA VAL A 418 -19.80 18.35 -32.46
C VAL A 418 -19.75 16.90 -31.97
N ASP A 419 -20.76 16.11 -32.32
CA ASP A 419 -20.76 14.70 -31.97
C ASP A 419 -19.79 13.90 -32.86
N ASN A 420 -19.35 12.74 -32.35
CA ASN A 420 -18.45 11.82 -33.04
C ASN A 420 -18.96 11.48 -34.46
N VAL A 421 -20.28 11.37 -34.64
CA VAL A 421 -20.90 11.08 -35.93
C VAL A 421 -20.66 12.22 -36.93
N SER A 422 -20.89 13.47 -36.52
CA SER A 422 -20.67 14.67 -37.35
C SER A 422 -19.19 14.86 -37.69
N CYS A 423 -18.31 14.54 -36.74
CA CYS A 423 -16.86 14.53 -36.90
C CYS A 423 -16.41 13.55 -37.99
N GLN A 424 -16.75 12.27 -37.82
CA GLN A 424 -16.37 11.19 -38.74
C GLN A 424 -17.02 11.33 -40.12
N THR A 425 -18.28 11.77 -40.18
CA THR A 425 -19.00 12.01 -41.45
C THR A 425 -18.34 13.11 -42.29
N SER A 426 -17.62 14.03 -41.65
CA SER A 426 -16.89 15.13 -42.30
C SER A 426 -15.47 14.74 -42.73
N GLY A 427 -15.05 13.49 -42.48
CA GLY A 427 -13.72 12.99 -42.83
C GLY A 427 -12.63 13.32 -41.81
N CYS A 428 -13.01 13.68 -40.57
CA CYS A 428 -12.09 13.94 -39.47
C CYS A 428 -11.99 12.74 -38.51
N SER A 429 -10.88 12.60 -37.81
CA SER A 429 -10.73 11.64 -36.71
C SER A 429 -11.30 12.24 -35.42
N TRP A 430 -12.12 11.50 -34.68
CA TRP A 430 -12.62 11.93 -33.37
C TRP A 430 -11.65 11.52 -32.26
N HIS A 431 -11.18 12.49 -31.46
CA HIS A 431 -10.27 12.22 -30.35
C HIS A 431 -11.05 12.15 -29.03
N GLU A 432 -11.47 10.95 -28.63
CA GLU A 432 -12.44 10.73 -27.56
C GLU A 432 -12.01 11.31 -26.19
N ALA A 433 -10.72 11.21 -25.83
CA ALA A 433 -10.19 11.72 -24.57
C ALA A 433 -10.26 13.26 -24.40
N HIS A 434 -10.50 13.99 -25.48
CA HIS A 434 -10.44 15.46 -25.52
C HIS A 434 -11.66 16.10 -26.22
N HIS A 435 -12.64 15.30 -26.67
CA HIS A 435 -13.88 15.75 -27.31
C HIS A 435 -13.71 16.75 -28.49
N TRP A 436 -12.68 16.56 -29.33
CA TRP A 436 -12.44 17.38 -30.53
C TRP A 436 -12.21 16.54 -31.79
N CYS A 437 -12.29 17.22 -32.94
CA CYS A 437 -12.05 16.65 -34.25
C CYS A 437 -10.66 16.97 -34.79
N GLU A 438 -9.86 15.94 -35.03
CA GLU A 438 -8.65 16.08 -35.83
C GLU A 438 -9.01 16.01 -37.32
N CYS A 439 -9.23 17.17 -37.92
CA CYS A 439 -9.55 17.31 -39.33
C CYS A 439 -8.29 17.52 -40.17
N ARG A 440 -8.28 16.97 -41.39
CA ARG A 440 -7.12 17.00 -42.28
C ARG A 440 -6.87 18.37 -42.92
N ASP A 441 -7.92 19.17 -43.08
CA ASP A 441 -7.87 20.49 -43.71
C ASP A 441 -9.03 21.40 -43.26
N GLU A 442 -8.93 22.68 -43.60
CA GLU A 442 -9.96 23.70 -43.30
C GLU A 442 -11.35 23.33 -43.84
N ALA A 443 -11.43 22.63 -44.98
CA ALA A 443 -12.70 22.27 -45.62
C ALA A 443 -13.43 21.15 -44.87
N THR A 444 -12.70 20.11 -44.45
CA THR A 444 -13.22 19.03 -43.59
C THR A 444 -13.57 19.54 -42.19
N CYS A 445 -12.77 20.47 -41.65
CA CYS A 445 -13.07 21.16 -40.39
C CYS A 445 -14.38 21.98 -40.44
N GLY A 446 -14.54 22.81 -41.47
CA GLY A 446 -15.78 23.59 -41.66
C GLY A 446 -17.00 22.70 -41.92
N ALA A 447 -16.82 21.53 -42.55
CA ALA A 447 -17.88 20.53 -42.71
C ALA A 447 -18.28 19.87 -41.38
N ALA A 448 -17.32 19.64 -40.48
CA ALA A 448 -17.56 19.16 -39.11
C ALA A 448 -18.23 20.20 -38.20
N GLY A 449 -18.46 21.43 -38.68
CA GLY A 449 -18.98 22.54 -37.89
C GLY A 449 -17.92 23.20 -36.99
N GLY A 450 -16.66 22.80 -37.10
CA GLY A 450 -15.55 23.43 -36.40
C GLY A 450 -14.99 24.66 -37.14
N ARG A 451 -14.07 25.35 -36.49
CA ARG A 451 -13.28 26.45 -37.04
C ARG A 451 -11.84 25.98 -37.24
N TRP A 452 -11.23 26.30 -38.38
CA TRP A 452 -9.82 25.98 -38.61
C TRP A 452 -8.92 26.99 -37.89
N HIS A 453 -7.99 26.47 -37.09
CA HIS A 453 -7.04 27.25 -36.30
C HIS A 453 -5.62 26.90 -36.75
N THR A 454 -5.08 27.71 -37.67
CA THR A 454 -3.65 27.74 -37.97
C THR A 454 -2.91 28.36 -36.79
N GLN A 455 -2.15 27.57 -36.04
CA GLN A 455 -1.26 28.05 -34.99
C GLN A 455 0.09 28.39 -35.63
N THR A 456 0.44 29.68 -35.64
CA THR A 456 1.73 30.16 -36.13
C THR A 456 2.69 30.32 -34.95
N CYS A 457 3.99 30.30 -35.24
CA CYS A 457 5.05 30.62 -34.28
C CYS A 457 4.73 31.85 -33.44
N LYS A 458 4.23 32.92 -34.08
CA LYS A 458 3.80 34.14 -33.39
C LYS A 458 2.67 33.90 -32.39
N LYS A 459 1.58 33.22 -32.79
CA LYS A 459 0.43 32.95 -31.90
C LYS A 459 0.82 32.11 -30.69
N GLU A 460 1.74 31.17 -30.88
CA GLU A 460 2.28 30.34 -29.80
C GLU A 460 3.03 31.21 -28.78
N THR A 461 3.96 32.04 -29.25
CA THR A 461 4.72 32.96 -28.39
C THR A 461 3.85 34.06 -27.76
N GLU A 462 2.73 34.44 -28.38
CA GLU A 462 1.71 35.33 -27.79
C GLU A 462 0.82 34.61 -26.75
N GLN A 463 0.85 33.28 -26.68
CA GLN A 463 0.13 32.48 -25.70
C GLN A 463 0.95 32.17 -24.44
N TRP A 464 2.25 32.46 -24.41
CA TRP A 464 3.07 32.38 -23.22
C TRP A 464 2.65 33.39 -22.14
N ASP A 465 2.97 33.09 -20.88
CA ASP A 465 2.78 33.97 -19.74
C ASP A 465 4.04 34.82 -19.46
N LEU A 466 3.99 35.63 -18.40
CA LEU A 466 5.10 36.50 -18.01
C LEU A 466 6.32 35.73 -17.49
N ARG A 467 6.13 34.57 -16.86
CA ARG A 467 7.24 33.77 -16.33
C ARG A 467 8.04 33.15 -17.47
N MET A 468 7.38 32.61 -18.50
CA MET A 468 8.05 32.10 -19.70
C MET A 468 8.81 33.21 -20.45
N HIS A 469 8.23 34.41 -20.57
CA HIS A 469 8.94 35.55 -21.16
C HIS A 469 10.14 36.02 -20.30
N ALA A 470 10.02 36.01 -18.98
CA ALA A 470 11.12 36.34 -18.07
C ALA A 470 12.26 35.30 -18.15
N ALA A 471 11.94 34.01 -18.07
CA ALA A 471 12.91 32.92 -18.23
C ALA A 471 13.65 33.01 -19.58
N LEU A 472 12.94 33.31 -20.68
CA LEU A 472 13.57 33.52 -21.99
C LEU A 472 14.48 34.75 -22.05
N GLN A 473 14.20 35.81 -21.29
CA GLN A 473 15.09 36.97 -21.17
C GLN A 473 16.36 36.59 -20.42
N GLU A 474 16.24 35.89 -19.31
CA GLU A 474 17.35 35.37 -18.50
C GLU A 474 18.22 34.40 -19.33
N ALA A 475 17.60 33.49 -20.10
CA ALA A 475 18.30 32.59 -21.02
C ALA A 475 19.16 33.31 -22.08
N ILE A 476 18.69 34.46 -22.59
CA ILE A 476 19.45 35.28 -23.55
C ILE A 476 20.63 36.00 -22.86
N GLU A 477 20.45 36.44 -21.62
CA GLU A 477 21.46 37.17 -20.86
C GLU A 477 22.58 36.25 -20.37
N ASP A 478 22.24 35.06 -19.86
CA ASP A 478 23.21 34.09 -19.31
C ASP A 478 23.71 33.08 -20.36
N GLY A 479 23.04 32.96 -21.50
CA GLY A 479 23.50 32.21 -22.67
C GLY A 479 23.20 30.71 -22.68
N GLY A 480 22.22 30.28 -21.90
CA GLY A 480 21.68 28.92 -21.83
C GLY A 480 20.40 28.88 -20.98
N CYS A 481 19.67 27.76 -21.00
CA CYS A 481 18.41 27.61 -20.25
C CYS A 481 18.53 26.80 -18.95
N ALA A 482 19.76 26.42 -18.56
CA ALA A 482 19.99 25.70 -17.32
C ALA A 482 19.58 26.55 -16.11
N ASP A 483 19.01 25.90 -15.10
CA ASP A 483 18.60 26.48 -13.81
C ASP A 483 17.50 27.57 -13.84
N LEU A 484 16.76 27.71 -14.95
CA LEU A 484 15.68 28.69 -15.08
C LEU A 484 14.35 28.21 -14.47
N ASP A 485 13.80 28.99 -13.55
CA ASP A 485 12.58 28.66 -12.78
C ASP A 485 11.30 29.03 -13.55
N TYR A 486 10.70 28.01 -14.18
CA TYR A 486 9.37 28.03 -14.80
C TYR A 486 8.58 26.79 -14.35
N ASP A 487 7.26 26.75 -14.56
CA ASP A 487 6.39 25.61 -14.22
C ASP A 487 6.61 24.41 -15.17
N GLY A 488 7.84 23.88 -15.18
CA GLY A 488 8.35 22.84 -16.07
C GLY A 488 9.65 23.23 -16.76
N ASP A 489 10.34 22.25 -17.34
CA ASP A 489 11.59 22.49 -18.07
C ASP A 489 11.39 23.48 -19.23
N VAL A 490 12.08 24.62 -19.14
CA VAL A 490 12.10 25.67 -20.16
C VAL A 490 12.64 25.12 -21.48
N GLU A 491 13.67 24.29 -21.45
CA GLU A 491 14.28 23.71 -22.66
C GLU A 491 13.31 22.77 -23.36
N ALA A 492 12.61 21.87 -22.65
CA ALA A 492 11.52 21.06 -23.21
C ALA A 492 10.43 21.93 -23.85
N HIS A 493 9.95 22.97 -23.15
CA HIS A 493 8.88 23.85 -23.64
C HIS A 493 9.27 24.65 -24.89
N ILE A 494 10.53 25.11 -24.99
CA ILE A 494 10.96 25.96 -26.11
C ILE A 494 11.70 25.21 -27.23
N SER A 495 12.18 23.98 -27.00
CA SER A 495 12.91 23.19 -28.00
C SER A 495 12.05 22.85 -29.21
N TRP A 496 10.78 22.45 -29.01
CA TRP A 496 9.85 22.15 -30.10
C TRP A 496 9.46 23.41 -30.90
N PRO A 497 9.05 24.53 -30.28
CA PRO A 497 8.90 25.80 -30.97
C PRO A 497 10.19 26.24 -31.67
N ALA A 498 11.37 26.11 -31.06
CA ALA A 498 12.63 26.51 -31.68
C ALA A 498 12.97 25.69 -32.92
N LYS A 499 12.88 24.35 -32.85
CA LYS A 499 13.11 23.42 -33.97
C LYS A 499 12.21 23.71 -35.16
N LYS A 500 11.01 24.25 -34.93
CA LYS A 500 10.05 24.63 -35.97
C LYS A 500 10.19 26.09 -36.41
N CYS A 501 10.37 27.04 -35.51
CA CYS A 501 10.28 28.48 -35.77
C CYS A 501 11.61 29.15 -36.10
N CYS A 502 12.74 28.57 -35.70
CA CYS A 502 14.06 29.13 -35.95
C CYS A 502 14.66 28.64 -37.27
N SER A 503 15.53 29.47 -37.85
CA SER A 503 16.20 29.16 -39.13
C SER A 503 17.49 28.32 -39.02
N SER A 504 18.06 28.15 -37.81
CA SER A 504 19.45 27.66 -37.62
C SER A 504 19.66 26.57 -36.55
N PHE A 505 18.64 25.77 -36.21
CA PHE A 505 18.76 24.67 -35.24
C PHE A 505 19.98 23.77 -35.54
N PRO A 506 20.86 23.45 -34.56
CA PRO A 506 20.62 23.46 -33.11
C PRO A 506 20.98 24.75 -32.36
N ALA A 507 21.30 25.87 -33.03
CA ALA A 507 21.62 27.13 -32.33
C ALA A 507 20.36 27.83 -31.75
N THR A 508 19.74 27.23 -30.74
CA THR A 508 18.65 27.82 -29.95
C THR A 508 19.18 28.84 -28.95
N VAL A 509 18.29 29.48 -28.20
CA VAL A 509 18.69 30.28 -27.03
C VAL A 509 19.32 29.41 -25.92
N CYS A 510 18.83 28.18 -25.71
CA CYS A 510 19.40 27.26 -24.72
C CYS A 510 20.77 26.69 -25.12
N GLN A 511 20.99 26.39 -26.40
CA GLN A 511 22.18 25.66 -26.88
C GLN A 511 22.91 26.37 -28.04
N PRO A 512 23.54 27.54 -27.81
CA PRO A 512 24.14 28.34 -28.89
C PRO A 512 25.39 27.74 -29.58
N THR A 513 25.81 26.50 -29.26
CA THR A 513 27.08 25.90 -29.73
C THR A 513 27.06 24.42 -30.19
N ALA A 514 25.92 23.72 -30.14
CA ALA A 514 25.85 22.28 -30.39
C ALA A 514 26.21 21.84 -31.84
N LYS A 515 26.62 20.57 -32.00
CA LYS A 515 26.99 19.92 -33.28
C LYS A 515 26.42 18.50 -33.39
N ARG A 516 26.07 18.09 -34.61
CA ARG A 516 25.61 16.73 -34.96
C ARG A 516 26.50 15.60 -34.43
N MET A 517 25.89 14.51 -33.93
CA MET A 517 26.59 13.29 -33.49
C MET A 517 25.98 12.01 -34.08
N THR A 518 26.71 10.88 -34.02
CA THR A 518 26.32 9.58 -34.61
C THR A 518 26.47 8.42 -33.62
N PRO A 519 25.67 7.34 -33.70
CA PRO A 519 25.72 6.20 -32.78
C PRO A 519 26.94 5.28 -32.94
N CYS A 520 27.75 5.48 -33.99
CA CYS A 520 28.88 4.62 -34.31
C CYS A 520 30.21 5.11 -33.72
N LYS A 521 31.21 4.23 -33.73
CA LYS A 521 32.56 4.50 -33.17
C LYS A 521 33.23 5.74 -33.77
N ASP A 522 32.96 6.01 -35.05
CA ASP A 522 33.29 7.24 -35.76
C ASP A 522 32.26 7.50 -36.88
N GLU A 523 32.21 8.73 -37.40
CA GLU A 523 31.27 9.13 -38.48
C GLU A 523 31.44 8.33 -39.78
N GLY A 524 32.63 7.73 -40.01
CA GLY A 524 32.91 6.91 -41.20
C GLY A 524 32.33 5.49 -41.12
N ASP A 525 32.03 5.02 -39.91
CA ASP A 525 31.37 3.75 -39.62
C ASP A 525 29.82 3.85 -39.75
N PHE A 526 29.26 5.07 -39.75
CA PHE A 526 27.81 5.32 -39.82
C PHE A 526 27.24 5.23 -41.24
N MET A 527 26.49 4.15 -41.49
CA MET A 527 25.79 3.89 -42.74
C MET A 527 24.42 4.58 -42.77
N ALA A 528 24.42 5.92 -42.92
CA ALA A 528 23.20 6.75 -42.91
C ALA A 528 22.07 6.28 -43.86
N GLY A 529 22.41 5.60 -44.97
CA GLY A 529 21.45 5.06 -45.94
C GLY A 529 20.97 3.63 -45.67
N ASN A 530 21.44 2.96 -44.62
CA ASN A 530 20.88 1.67 -44.21
C ASN A 530 19.44 1.86 -43.72
N VAL A 531 18.58 0.90 -44.03
CA VAL A 531 17.22 0.88 -43.50
C VAL A 531 17.26 0.26 -42.10
N LEU A 532 16.82 1.04 -41.12
CA LEU A 532 16.83 0.68 -39.71
C LEU A 532 15.54 -0.05 -39.33
N SER A 533 14.39 0.50 -39.73
CA SER A 533 13.08 -0.14 -39.62
C SER A 533 12.27 -0.01 -40.90
N GLN A 534 11.39 -0.99 -41.10
CA GLN A 534 10.38 -1.01 -42.15
C GLN A 534 9.06 -1.43 -41.51
N TRP A 535 7.99 -0.71 -41.83
CA TRP A 535 6.64 -1.04 -41.38
C TRP A 535 5.61 -0.70 -42.46
N CYS A 536 4.41 -1.22 -42.28
CA CYS A 536 3.28 -0.88 -43.14
C CYS A 536 2.32 0.03 -42.36
N ASP A 537 2.13 1.26 -42.84
CA ASP A 537 1.14 2.20 -42.32
C ASP A 537 -0.21 1.92 -42.98
N TRP A 538 -1.19 1.54 -42.18
CA TRP A 538 -2.53 1.16 -42.64
C TRP A 538 -3.55 2.32 -42.57
N GLY A 539 -3.17 3.48 -42.04
CA GLY A 539 -4.11 4.55 -41.69
C GLY A 539 -5.28 4.03 -40.84
N ALA A 540 -6.51 4.42 -41.20
CA ALA A 540 -7.71 4.10 -40.44
C ALA A 540 -8.27 2.66 -40.63
N GLN A 541 -7.66 1.81 -41.48
CA GLN A 541 -8.16 0.45 -41.72
C GLN A 541 -7.03 -0.57 -41.77
N VAL A 542 -6.65 -1.10 -40.60
CA VAL A 542 -5.76 -2.27 -40.51
C VAL A 542 -6.45 -3.49 -41.14
N PRO A 543 -5.80 -4.22 -42.07
CA PRO A 543 -6.32 -5.47 -42.59
C PRO A 543 -6.49 -6.47 -41.46
N ASN A 544 -7.68 -7.07 -41.33
CA ASN A 544 -7.91 -8.08 -40.30
C ASN A 544 -6.90 -9.24 -40.40
N ALA A 545 -6.66 -9.91 -39.28
CA ALA A 545 -5.69 -11.00 -39.14
C ALA A 545 -5.72 -12.04 -40.26
N SER A 546 -6.91 -12.37 -40.79
CA SER A 546 -7.06 -13.36 -41.87
C SER A 546 -6.64 -12.81 -43.23
N THR A 547 -6.97 -11.55 -43.52
CA THR A 547 -6.50 -10.86 -44.74
C THR A 547 -4.98 -10.68 -44.68
N CYS A 548 -4.44 -10.25 -43.54
CA CYS A 548 -2.99 -10.07 -43.35
C CYS A 548 -2.21 -11.37 -43.60
N ARG A 549 -2.58 -12.46 -42.89
CA ARG A 549 -1.92 -13.78 -43.02
C ARG A 549 -2.13 -14.47 -44.37
N SER A 550 -3.02 -13.97 -45.23
CA SER A 550 -3.20 -14.48 -46.59
C SER A 550 -2.10 -14.04 -47.56
N HIS A 551 -1.32 -13.01 -47.19
CA HIS A 551 -0.25 -12.47 -48.02
C HIS A 551 1.12 -12.96 -47.54
N LYS A 552 1.95 -13.40 -48.48
CA LYS A 552 3.29 -13.93 -48.18
C LYS A 552 4.17 -12.83 -47.61
N GLY A 553 4.87 -13.10 -46.51
CA GLY A 553 5.71 -12.10 -45.83
C GLY A 553 4.92 -11.09 -45.01
N CYS A 554 3.66 -11.39 -44.66
CA CYS A 554 2.90 -10.63 -43.66
C CYS A 554 2.46 -11.52 -42.48
N HIS A 555 2.64 -11.00 -41.27
CA HIS A 555 2.24 -11.60 -40.00
C HIS A 555 1.17 -10.72 -39.36
N GLY A 556 0.01 -11.33 -39.07
CA GLY A 556 -1.13 -10.63 -38.48
C GLY A 556 -1.59 -11.29 -37.19
N ASP A 557 -1.70 -10.49 -36.13
CA ASP A 557 -2.44 -10.83 -34.90
C ASP A 557 -3.85 -10.21 -34.95
N ALA A 558 -4.55 -10.13 -33.82
CA ALA A 558 -5.92 -9.60 -33.76
C ALA A 558 -6.01 -8.10 -34.11
N ASN A 559 -4.95 -7.33 -33.84
CA ASN A 559 -4.92 -5.86 -33.88
C ASN A 559 -3.88 -5.28 -34.85
N TYR A 560 -2.82 -6.05 -35.17
CA TYR A 560 -1.70 -5.59 -35.99
C TYR A 560 -1.48 -6.47 -37.23
N CYS A 561 -1.07 -5.83 -38.33
CA CYS A 561 -0.57 -6.49 -39.52
C CYS A 561 0.83 -5.95 -39.85
N HIS A 562 1.86 -6.78 -39.68
CA HIS A 562 3.22 -6.46 -40.08
C HIS A 562 3.52 -7.11 -41.43
N CYS A 563 4.05 -6.37 -42.40
CA CYS A 563 4.55 -6.92 -43.65
C CYS A 563 6.04 -6.62 -43.79
N GLU A 564 6.84 -7.65 -44.06
CA GLU A 564 8.29 -7.54 -44.29
C GLU A 564 8.60 -7.08 -45.74
N GLU A 565 7.71 -7.39 -46.68
CA GLU A 565 7.85 -7.02 -48.09
C GLU A 565 6.96 -5.81 -48.45
N GLU A 566 7.53 -4.78 -49.08
CA GLU A 566 6.81 -3.62 -49.65
C GLU A 566 5.65 -4.07 -50.56
N SER A 567 5.89 -5.11 -51.38
CA SER A 567 4.87 -5.63 -52.31
C SER A 567 3.64 -6.18 -51.59
N SER A 568 3.82 -6.80 -50.43
CA SER A 568 2.74 -7.38 -49.63
C SER A 568 2.01 -6.32 -48.80
N CYS A 569 2.73 -5.30 -48.30
CA CYS A 569 2.14 -4.11 -47.69
C CYS A 569 1.21 -3.36 -48.67
N LEU A 570 1.70 -3.05 -49.87
CA LEU A 570 0.93 -2.37 -50.92
C LEU A 570 -0.25 -3.20 -51.42
N ALA A 571 -0.10 -4.53 -51.54
CA ALA A 571 -1.17 -5.43 -51.96
C ALA A 571 -2.34 -5.49 -50.96
N LEU A 572 -2.07 -5.25 -49.68
CA LEU A 572 -3.07 -5.16 -48.62
C LEU A 572 -3.65 -3.74 -48.44
N GLY A 573 -3.22 -2.77 -49.26
CA GLY A 573 -3.71 -1.38 -49.25
C GLY A 573 -3.02 -0.44 -48.26
N GLY A 574 -1.97 -0.92 -47.57
CA GLY A 574 -1.15 -0.09 -46.70
C GLY A 574 -0.05 0.66 -47.46
N ARG A 575 0.52 1.67 -46.81
CA ARG A 575 1.66 2.43 -47.29
C ARG A 575 2.93 1.87 -46.67
N PHE A 576 3.85 1.39 -47.49
CA PHE A 576 5.15 0.94 -46.97
C PHE A 576 5.96 2.16 -46.53
N MET A 577 6.42 2.11 -45.28
CA MET A 577 7.21 3.13 -44.63
C MET A 577 8.56 2.50 -44.29
N SER A 578 9.64 3.18 -44.64
CA SER A 578 10.99 2.82 -44.24
C SER A 578 11.61 4.00 -43.52
N ARG A 579 12.31 3.74 -42.42
CA ARG A 579 13.17 4.73 -41.77
C ARG A 579 14.61 4.33 -41.98
N THR A 580 15.38 5.22 -42.59
CA THR A 580 16.83 5.08 -42.71
C THR A 580 17.52 5.50 -41.41
N CYS A 581 18.74 5.00 -41.20
CA CYS A 581 19.59 5.39 -40.09
C CYS A 581 19.75 6.92 -39.97
N GLY A 582 19.85 7.64 -41.09
CA GLY A 582 19.95 9.11 -41.11
C GLY A 582 18.65 9.84 -40.73
N GLU A 583 17.48 9.27 -41.04
CA GLU A 583 16.18 9.81 -40.62
C GLU A 583 15.96 9.58 -39.11
N ASP A 584 16.25 8.38 -38.62
CA ASP A 584 16.14 8.05 -37.20
C ASP A 584 17.05 8.91 -36.32
N LEU A 585 18.31 9.07 -36.73
CA LEU A 585 19.25 9.97 -36.06
C LEU A 585 18.75 11.42 -35.99
N SER A 586 18.03 11.88 -37.02
CA SER A 586 17.47 13.24 -37.06
C SER A 586 16.28 13.45 -36.12
N GLU A 587 15.63 12.37 -35.70
CA GLU A 587 14.56 12.38 -34.70
C GLU A 587 15.10 12.19 -33.29
N GLN A 588 16.01 11.23 -33.09
CA GLN A 588 16.56 10.86 -31.79
C GLN A 588 17.67 11.80 -31.30
N GLU A 589 18.25 12.66 -32.17
CA GLU A 589 19.43 13.50 -31.89
C GLU A 589 19.39 14.23 -30.52
N ALA A 590 18.21 14.68 -30.07
CA ALA A 590 18.06 15.32 -28.76
C ALA A 590 18.44 14.37 -27.59
N ALA A 591 17.92 13.15 -27.58
CA ALA A 591 18.21 12.14 -26.56
C ALA A 591 19.70 11.71 -26.57
N TYR A 592 20.34 11.72 -27.75
CA TYR A 592 21.79 11.49 -27.87
C TYR A 592 22.63 12.61 -27.23
N HIS A 593 22.17 13.86 -27.31
CA HIS A 593 22.84 15.00 -26.69
C HIS A 593 22.62 15.01 -25.17
N GLU A 594 21.37 14.86 -24.74
CA GLU A 594 20.94 14.78 -23.34
C GLU A 594 21.75 13.72 -22.55
N ALA A 595 21.91 12.51 -23.10
CA ALA A 595 22.70 11.44 -22.49
C ALA A 595 24.22 11.69 -22.40
N LEU A 596 24.76 12.66 -23.16
CA LEU A 596 26.17 13.04 -23.11
C LEU A 596 26.42 14.29 -22.27
N GLU A 597 25.44 15.19 -22.18
CA GLU A 597 25.48 16.38 -21.31
C GLU A 597 25.19 16.03 -19.84
N ALA A 598 24.44 14.96 -19.57
CA ALA A 598 24.23 14.38 -18.24
C ALA A 598 25.52 13.94 -17.50
N GLY A 599 26.68 13.92 -18.17
CA GLY A 599 28.00 13.96 -17.53
C GLY A 599 28.47 12.69 -16.79
N SER A 600 27.63 11.67 -16.59
CA SER A 600 27.99 10.43 -15.87
C SER A 600 28.93 9.50 -16.65
N GLY A 601 28.99 9.67 -17.98
CA GLY A 601 29.70 8.75 -18.88
C GLY A 601 29.00 7.40 -19.07
N ARG A 602 27.71 7.30 -18.72
CA ARG A 602 26.88 6.10 -18.92
C ARG A 602 25.57 6.45 -19.60
N CYS A 603 25.31 5.80 -20.74
CA CYS A 603 24.08 6.02 -21.52
C CYS A 603 22.86 5.28 -20.93
N SER A 604 23.05 4.52 -19.85
CA SER A 604 22.02 3.84 -19.07
C SER A 604 21.11 4.78 -18.28
N ASP A 605 21.62 5.97 -17.92
CA ASP A 605 21.04 6.81 -16.87
C ASP A 605 19.96 7.77 -17.42
N VAL A 606 19.80 7.83 -18.75
CA VAL A 606 18.83 8.67 -19.46
C VAL A 606 17.87 7.77 -20.22
N SER A 607 16.57 8.07 -20.15
CA SER A 607 15.52 7.28 -20.81
C SER A 607 14.67 8.14 -21.74
N TYR A 608 14.40 7.63 -22.94
CA TYR A 608 13.63 8.29 -23.99
C TYR A 608 12.46 7.39 -24.40
N HIS A 609 11.22 7.89 -24.29
CA HIS A 609 9.98 7.11 -24.48
C HIS A 609 9.97 5.75 -23.75
N GLY A 610 10.44 5.72 -22.50
CA GLY A 610 10.45 4.52 -21.66
C GLY A 610 11.49 3.45 -22.04
N THR A 611 12.43 3.78 -22.94
CA THR A 611 13.58 2.93 -23.31
C THR A 611 14.87 3.65 -22.87
N THR A 612 15.90 2.95 -22.39
CA THR A 612 17.16 3.65 -22.06
C THR A 612 17.82 4.17 -23.34
N VAL A 613 18.59 5.26 -23.23
CA VAL A 613 19.38 5.74 -24.37
C VAL A 613 20.44 4.70 -24.76
N GLU A 614 20.98 3.91 -23.82
CA GLU A 614 21.83 2.75 -24.14
C GLU A 614 21.12 1.71 -25.02
N ASP A 615 19.87 1.32 -24.71
CA ASP A 615 19.10 0.37 -25.53
C ASP A 615 18.81 0.92 -26.93
N LEU A 616 18.40 2.19 -27.00
CA LEU A 616 18.13 2.92 -28.23
C LEU A 616 19.38 2.96 -29.14
N ILE A 617 20.54 3.27 -28.54
CA ILE A 617 21.85 3.25 -29.19
C ILE A 617 22.21 1.82 -29.60
N SER A 618 22.09 0.84 -28.72
CA SER A 618 22.49 -0.56 -28.98
C SER A 618 21.72 -1.14 -30.16
N TRP A 619 20.41 -0.87 -30.25
CA TRP A 619 19.58 -1.28 -31.38
C TRP A 619 19.97 -0.60 -32.68
N SER A 620 20.11 0.73 -32.69
CA SER A 620 20.50 1.49 -33.88
C SER A 620 21.93 1.14 -34.33
N SER A 621 22.89 1.01 -33.42
CA SER A 621 24.28 0.66 -33.73
C SER A 621 24.42 -0.72 -34.38
N ARG A 622 23.61 -1.71 -33.99
CA ARG A 622 23.60 -3.05 -34.62
C ARG A 622 23.20 -3.05 -36.11
N LYS A 623 22.53 -1.99 -36.58
CA LYS A 623 22.01 -1.87 -37.97
C LYS A 623 22.70 -0.75 -38.77
N CYS A 624 23.13 0.30 -38.09
CA CYS A 624 23.66 1.52 -38.69
C CYS A 624 25.18 1.62 -38.68
N CYS A 625 25.90 0.77 -37.93
CA CYS A 625 27.36 0.74 -37.89
C CYS A 625 27.92 -0.47 -38.66
N ALA A 626 29.10 -0.36 -39.27
CA ALA A 626 29.73 -1.46 -40.00
C ALA A 626 30.55 -2.39 -39.08
N SER A 627 30.72 -2.02 -37.80
CA SER A 627 31.30 -2.85 -36.75
C SER A 627 30.47 -2.82 -35.47
N TYR A 628 30.40 -3.93 -34.73
CA TYR A 628 29.75 -4.03 -33.42
C TYR A 628 30.61 -4.93 -32.48
N PRO A 629 30.70 -4.66 -31.16
CA PRO A 629 30.08 -3.54 -30.44
C PRO A 629 30.65 -2.19 -30.86
N ALA A 630 29.74 -1.23 -31.09
CA ALA A 630 30.04 0.15 -31.45
C ALA A 630 29.63 1.06 -30.29
N ASN A 631 30.54 1.21 -29.34
CA ASN A 631 30.29 1.91 -28.09
C ASN A 631 30.77 3.36 -28.21
N VAL A 632 29.86 4.29 -28.48
CA VAL A 632 30.09 5.71 -28.16
C VAL A 632 30.27 5.87 -26.64
N CYS A 633 29.53 5.09 -25.86
CA CYS A 633 29.46 5.16 -24.39
C CYS A 633 30.59 4.41 -23.65
N HIS A 634 31.11 3.28 -24.18
CA HIS A 634 32.01 2.37 -23.42
C HIS A 634 33.18 1.80 -24.26
N LYS A 635 34.21 2.61 -24.52
CA LYS A 635 35.29 2.28 -25.49
C LYS A 635 36.27 1.18 -25.06
N ASP A 636 36.26 0.75 -23.78
CA ASP A 636 37.22 -0.19 -23.19
C ASP A 636 36.59 -1.51 -22.66
N LEU A 637 35.35 -1.81 -23.09
CA LEU A 637 34.59 -2.99 -22.63
C LEU A 637 35.25 -4.32 -23.02
N GLN A 638 35.40 -5.25 -22.08
CA GLN A 638 35.90 -6.61 -22.32
C GLN A 638 34.79 -7.65 -22.19
N ALA A 639 34.86 -8.72 -22.99
CA ALA A 639 33.96 -9.86 -22.86
C ALA A 639 34.31 -10.67 -21.61
N MET A 640 33.51 -10.51 -20.55
CA MET A 640 33.67 -11.19 -19.26
C MET A 640 32.84 -12.48 -19.18
N THR A 641 33.34 -13.47 -18.46
CA THR A 641 32.62 -14.71 -18.09
C THR A 641 31.98 -14.59 -16.70
N PRO A 642 30.94 -15.38 -16.35
CA PRO A 642 30.42 -15.43 -14.99
C PRO A 642 31.41 -16.00 -13.96
N CYS A 643 32.45 -16.70 -14.43
CA CYS A 643 33.42 -17.37 -13.57
C CYS A 643 34.50 -16.45 -13.01
N LYS A 644 35.05 -16.82 -11.85
CA LYS A 644 36.16 -16.11 -11.18
C LYS A 644 37.35 -15.79 -12.08
N ASP A 645 37.60 -16.66 -13.07
CA ASP A 645 38.59 -16.47 -14.12
C ASP A 645 38.18 -17.27 -15.38
N ALA A 646 38.72 -16.89 -16.54
CA ALA A 646 38.38 -17.49 -17.82
C ALA A 646 38.92 -18.93 -18.01
N ALA A 647 39.81 -19.42 -17.14
CA ALA A 647 40.29 -20.80 -17.19
C ALA A 647 39.37 -21.75 -16.38
N ASP A 648 38.56 -21.21 -15.47
CA ASP A 648 37.51 -21.93 -14.75
C ASP A 648 36.22 -22.08 -15.57
N PHE A 649 36.06 -21.31 -16.65
CA PHE A 649 34.89 -21.33 -17.53
C PHE A 649 34.84 -22.59 -18.41
N LEU A 650 33.69 -23.26 -18.42
CA LEU A 650 33.37 -24.47 -19.16
C LEU A 650 32.42 -24.13 -20.33
N PRO A 651 32.94 -23.61 -21.47
CA PRO A 651 32.13 -23.06 -22.56
C PRO A 651 31.11 -24.04 -23.14
N SER A 652 31.41 -25.34 -23.11
CA SER A 652 30.58 -26.42 -23.66
C SER A 652 29.55 -26.98 -22.68
N ASN A 653 29.50 -26.52 -21.42
CA ASN A 653 28.43 -26.94 -20.51
C ASN A 653 27.09 -26.39 -20.98
N ILE A 654 26.04 -27.20 -20.85
CA ILE A 654 24.66 -26.79 -21.14
C ILE A 654 24.18 -25.92 -19.97
N LEU A 655 23.87 -24.66 -20.26
CA LEU A 655 23.30 -23.73 -19.29
C LEU A 655 21.78 -23.87 -19.25
N ASN A 656 21.15 -23.90 -20.43
CA ASN A 656 19.72 -24.03 -20.62
C ASN A 656 19.45 -24.94 -21.83
N GLU A 657 18.40 -25.74 -21.76
CA GLU A 657 17.89 -26.50 -22.90
C GLU A 657 16.37 -26.52 -22.91
N TRP A 658 15.77 -26.37 -24.10
CA TRP A 658 14.33 -26.31 -24.27
C TRP A 658 13.91 -26.78 -25.67
N CYS A 659 12.61 -27.01 -25.83
CA CYS A 659 12.00 -27.35 -27.11
C CYS A 659 11.40 -26.11 -27.77
N GLU A 660 11.87 -25.76 -28.97
CA GLU A 660 11.32 -24.67 -29.76
C GLU A 660 10.29 -25.18 -30.76
N LEU A 661 9.04 -24.74 -30.59
CA LEU A 661 7.97 -24.93 -31.57
C LEU A 661 7.80 -23.68 -32.42
N HIS A 662 8.05 -23.79 -33.72
CA HIS A 662 7.75 -22.73 -34.67
C HIS A 662 6.26 -22.77 -35.08
N GLY A 663 5.38 -22.20 -34.26
CA GLY A 663 3.96 -22.01 -34.58
C GLY A 663 3.02 -22.35 -33.41
N HIS A 664 1.76 -22.68 -33.73
CA HIS A 664 0.80 -23.14 -32.73
C HIS A 664 1.24 -24.47 -32.11
N ILE A 665 1.03 -24.61 -30.80
CA ILE A 665 1.25 -25.86 -30.06
C ILE A 665 0.51 -26.99 -30.78
N PRO A 666 1.21 -28.01 -31.31
CA PRO A 666 0.55 -29.08 -32.02
C PRO A 666 -0.25 -29.92 -31.02
N ALA A 667 -1.44 -30.38 -31.42
CA ALA A 667 -2.29 -31.23 -30.58
C ALA A 667 -1.62 -32.55 -30.13
N THR A 668 -0.54 -32.95 -30.81
CA THR A 668 0.32 -34.07 -30.39
C THR A 668 1.16 -33.76 -29.15
N CYS A 669 1.38 -32.49 -28.77
CA CYS A 669 2.16 -32.13 -27.58
C CYS A 669 1.61 -32.79 -26.31
N ALA A 670 0.33 -32.60 -26.02
CA ALA A 670 -0.34 -33.18 -24.85
C ALA A 670 -0.50 -34.72 -24.88
N THR A 671 -0.07 -35.38 -25.96
CA THR A 671 -0.17 -36.85 -26.12
C THR A 671 1.16 -37.52 -26.46
N THR A 672 2.26 -36.75 -26.50
CA THR A 672 3.61 -37.27 -26.76
C THR A 672 4.30 -37.52 -25.41
N PRO A 673 4.73 -38.76 -25.10
CA PRO A 673 5.42 -39.04 -23.85
C PRO A 673 6.65 -38.15 -23.64
N GLY A 674 6.75 -37.51 -22.47
CA GLY A 674 7.81 -36.55 -22.15
C GLY A 674 7.65 -35.18 -22.81
N CYS A 675 6.42 -34.77 -23.15
CA CYS A 675 6.05 -33.42 -23.57
C CYS A 675 4.73 -32.96 -22.94
N HIS A 676 4.66 -31.68 -22.59
CA HIS A 676 3.58 -31.10 -21.80
C HIS A 676 3.16 -29.74 -22.36
N ALA A 677 1.87 -29.65 -22.71
CA ALA A 677 1.26 -28.41 -23.19
C ALA A 677 0.81 -27.56 -22.00
N SER A 678 1.37 -26.35 -21.86
CA SER A 678 0.71 -25.26 -21.15
C SER A 678 -0.20 -24.49 -22.10
N GLU A 679 -0.90 -23.45 -21.65
CA GLU A 679 -1.73 -22.62 -22.53
C GLU A 679 -0.92 -21.97 -23.67
N HIS A 680 0.40 -21.81 -23.52
CA HIS A 680 1.24 -21.03 -24.44
C HIS A 680 2.52 -21.74 -24.90
N HIS A 681 2.92 -22.88 -24.30
CA HIS A 681 4.20 -23.56 -24.58
C HIS A 681 4.05 -25.08 -24.64
N CYS A 682 4.99 -25.77 -25.31
CA CYS A 682 5.17 -27.21 -25.17
C CYS A 682 6.53 -27.48 -24.52
N HIS A 683 6.53 -27.88 -23.26
CA HIS A 683 7.75 -28.26 -22.55
C HIS A 683 8.00 -29.75 -22.77
N CYS A 684 9.07 -30.08 -23.47
CA CYS A 684 9.52 -31.45 -23.66
C CYS A 684 10.78 -31.70 -22.83
N GLY A 685 10.84 -32.83 -22.12
CA GLY A 685 11.99 -33.19 -21.27
C GLY A 685 13.18 -33.78 -22.04
N THR A 686 13.02 -34.09 -23.34
CA THR A 686 14.08 -34.70 -24.16
C THR A 686 14.09 -34.18 -25.59
N ALA A 687 15.22 -34.30 -26.26
CA ALA A 687 15.35 -34.03 -27.69
C ALA A 687 14.46 -34.96 -28.55
N GLU A 688 14.32 -36.25 -28.18
CA GLU A 688 13.43 -37.18 -28.87
C GLU A 688 11.95 -36.79 -28.74
N SER A 689 11.50 -36.43 -27.55
CA SER A 689 10.10 -36.01 -27.34
C SER A 689 9.83 -34.67 -28.03
N CYS A 690 10.78 -33.72 -28.01
CA CYS A 690 10.70 -32.48 -28.77
C CYS A 690 10.58 -32.71 -30.29
N ALA A 691 11.40 -33.58 -30.86
CA ALA A 691 11.31 -33.93 -32.28
C ALA A 691 9.98 -34.63 -32.63
N ALA A 692 9.43 -35.44 -31.71
CA ALA A 692 8.15 -36.13 -31.90
C ALA A 692 6.94 -35.19 -31.92
N VAL A 693 7.01 -34.04 -31.24
CA VAL A 693 6.01 -32.95 -31.37
C VAL A 693 6.27 -32.02 -32.55
N GLY A 694 7.34 -32.25 -33.33
CA GLY A 694 7.73 -31.39 -34.46
C GLY A 694 8.46 -30.12 -34.05
N GLY A 695 8.99 -30.05 -32.82
CA GLY A 695 9.86 -28.98 -32.37
C GLY A 695 11.34 -29.24 -32.67
N SER A 696 12.12 -28.19 -32.53
CA SER A 696 13.59 -28.23 -32.58
C SER A 696 14.13 -28.20 -31.15
N TRP A 697 15.03 -29.13 -30.81
CA TRP A 697 15.72 -29.08 -29.51
C TRP A 697 16.80 -28.01 -29.55
N THR A 698 16.65 -26.98 -28.72
CA THR A 698 17.60 -25.86 -28.63
C THR A 698 18.35 -25.97 -27.32
N GLN A 699 19.67 -26.17 -27.41
CA GLN A 699 20.59 -26.15 -26.29
C GLN A 699 21.40 -24.85 -26.33
N ARG A 700 21.39 -24.10 -25.23
CA ARG A 700 22.25 -22.95 -25.03
C ARG A 700 23.41 -23.36 -24.13
N THR A 701 24.60 -23.41 -24.73
CA THR A 701 25.82 -23.61 -23.97
C THR A 701 26.21 -22.32 -23.26
N CYS A 702 27.08 -22.44 -22.26
CA CYS A 702 27.68 -21.31 -21.56
C CYS A 702 28.33 -20.29 -22.52
N GLU A 703 29.01 -20.77 -23.58
CA GLU A 703 29.61 -19.92 -24.62
C GLU A 703 28.57 -19.12 -25.41
N VAL A 704 27.44 -19.73 -25.77
CA VAL A 704 26.38 -19.06 -26.53
C VAL A 704 25.65 -18.02 -25.66
N GLU A 705 25.37 -18.31 -24.39
CA GLU A 705 24.79 -17.32 -23.47
C GLU A 705 25.67 -16.07 -23.36
N VAL A 706 26.95 -16.26 -23.01
CA VAL A 706 27.90 -15.16 -22.78
C VAL A 706 28.27 -14.44 -24.08
N GLY A 707 28.26 -15.13 -25.22
CA GLY A 707 28.69 -14.56 -26.51
C GLY A 707 27.58 -13.90 -27.33
N GLU A 708 26.33 -14.37 -27.23
CA GLU A 708 25.22 -13.93 -28.09
C GLU A 708 24.07 -13.24 -27.33
N PHE A 709 23.86 -13.59 -26.05
CA PHE A 709 22.71 -13.12 -25.26
C PHE A 709 23.06 -12.06 -24.22
N TRP A 710 24.32 -11.97 -23.79
CA TRP A 710 24.78 -10.87 -22.94
C TRP A 710 24.94 -9.58 -23.76
N ASP A 711 24.28 -8.51 -23.32
CA ASP A 711 24.39 -7.19 -23.92
C ASP A 711 25.59 -6.39 -23.36
N SER A 712 25.83 -5.18 -23.89
CA SER A 712 26.89 -4.28 -23.43
C SER A 712 26.76 -3.99 -21.93
N GLN A 713 25.53 -3.78 -21.48
CA GLN A 713 25.18 -3.48 -20.11
C GLN A 713 25.53 -4.66 -19.19
N THR A 714 25.19 -5.89 -19.57
CA THR A 714 25.53 -7.12 -18.83
C THR A 714 27.03 -7.30 -18.73
N HIS A 715 27.78 -7.22 -19.85
CA HIS A 715 29.24 -7.33 -19.79
C HIS A 715 29.89 -6.21 -18.96
N LEU A 716 29.37 -4.97 -19.03
CA LEU A 716 29.90 -3.84 -18.26
C LEU A 716 29.69 -4.06 -16.76
N HIS A 717 28.49 -4.48 -16.37
CA HIS A 717 28.17 -4.76 -14.98
C HIS A 717 28.97 -5.94 -14.44
N VAL A 718 29.19 -7.01 -15.21
CA VAL A 718 30.08 -8.12 -14.84
C VAL A 718 31.53 -7.63 -14.68
N GLN A 719 32.01 -6.74 -15.57
CA GLN A 719 33.37 -6.17 -15.51
C GLN A 719 33.57 -5.23 -14.32
N MET A 720 32.57 -4.40 -14.00
CA MET A 720 32.55 -3.58 -12.79
C MET A 720 32.51 -4.44 -11.54
N ALA A 721 31.66 -5.46 -11.51
CA ALA A 721 31.49 -6.31 -10.36
C ALA A 721 32.72 -7.18 -10.08
N ALA A 722 33.49 -7.55 -11.11
CA ALA A 722 34.81 -8.17 -10.99
C ALA A 722 35.89 -7.24 -10.41
N SER A 723 35.65 -5.91 -10.42
CA SER A 723 36.60 -4.88 -9.97
C SER A 723 36.30 -4.42 -8.55
N ASP A 724 35.04 -4.06 -8.30
CA ASP A 724 34.58 -3.37 -7.08
C ASP A 724 33.57 -4.19 -6.24
N GLY A 725 33.13 -5.36 -6.71
CA GLY A 725 32.19 -6.26 -6.04
C GLY A 725 30.76 -6.26 -6.63
N CYS A 726 30.00 -7.33 -6.40
CA CYS A 726 28.65 -7.51 -6.98
C CYS A 726 27.48 -7.01 -6.11
N GLU A 727 27.72 -6.50 -4.90
CA GLU A 727 26.63 -6.28 -3.93
C GLU A 727 25.81 -5.01 -4.24
N ASP A 728 26.41 -4.03 -4.92
CA ASP A 728 25.79 -2.74 -5.27
C ASP A 728 25.36 -2.63 -6.77
N VAL A 729 25.38 -3.74 -7.51
CA VAL A 729 25.07 -3.77 -8.95
C VAL A 729 23.74 -4.47 -9.18
N ASP A 730 22.70 -3.72 -9.54
CA ASP A 730 21.38 -4.26 -9.95
C ASP A 730 21.28 -4.29 -11.47
N LEU A 731 20.85 -5.43 -12.03
CA LEU A 731 20.48 -5.58 -13.43
C LEU A 731 19.02 -6.04 -13.54
N ARG A 732 18.13 -5.10 -13.90
CA ARG A 732 16.68 -5.33 -14.15
C ARG A 732 15.86 -5.76 -12.91
N GLY A 733 16.19 -5.22 -11.73
CA GLY A 733 15.52 -5.54 -10.46
C GLY A 733 16.01 -6.82 -9.81
N GLN A 734 17.23 -7.24 -10.15
CA GLN A 734 17.92 -8.40 -9.58
C GLN A 734 19.39 -8.05 -9.35
N SER A 735 19.94 -8.43 -8.19
CA SER A 735 21.36 -8.21 -7.95
C SER A 735 22.20 -8.98 -8.99
N MET A 736 23.31 -8.39 -9.43
CA MET A 736 24.29 -9.03 -10.31
C MET A 736 24.80 -10.36 -9.71
N LYS A 737 24.80 -10.44 -8.38
CA LYS A 737 25.13 -11.64 -7.62
C LYS A 737 24.12 -12.76 -7.82
N ASP A 738 22.82 -12.45 -7.79
CA ASP A 738 21.74 -13.39 -8.11
C ASP A 738 21.73 -13.77 -9.59
N MET A 739 21.85 -12.77 -10.48
CA MET A 739 21.87 -12.97 -11.93
C MET A 739 23.00 -13.90 -12.37
N LEU A 740 24.19 -13.76 -11.78
CA LEU A 740 25.35 -14.61 -12.07
C LEU A 740 25.37 -15.93 -11.29
N ARG A 741 24.52 -16.11 -10.27
CA ARG A 741 24.48 -17.35 -9.47
C ARG A 741 24.18 -18.58 -10.33
N TYR A 742 23.14 -18.53 -11.15
CA TYR A 742 22.76 -19.67 -12.00
C TYR A 742 23.82 -19.96 -13.09
N PRO A 743 24.26 -18.99 -13.91
CA PRO A 743 25.36 -19.18 -14.85
C PRO A 743 26.63 -19.71 -14.20
N ALA A 744 27.08 -19.14 -13.07
CA ALA A 744 28.31 -19.59 -12.42
C ALA A 744 28.20 -21.05 -11.94
N SER A 745 27.05 -21.45 -11.38
CA SER A 745 26.84 -22.82 -10.88
C SER A 745 26.87 -23.90 -11.98
N LYS A 746 26.59 -23.53 -13.24
CA LYS A 746 26.56 -24.43 -14.40
C LYS A 746 27.84 -24.34 -15.24
N CYS A 747 28.44 -23.17 -15.31
CA CYS A 747 29.50 -22.84 -16.26
C CYS A 747 30.90 -22.80 -15.68
N CYS A 748 31.09 -22.97 -14.36
CA CYS A 748 32.41 -22.89 -13.72
C CYS A 748 32.83 -24.24 -13.13
N ALA A 749 34.12 -24.58 -13.23
CA ALA A 749 34.64 -25.89 -12.83
C ALA A 749 34.99 -26.00 -11.33
N SER A 750 35.04 -24.88 -10.61
CA SER A 750 35.51 -24.83 -9.22
C SER A 750 34.61 -24.00 -8.30
N TYR A 751 34.74 -24.21 -6.99
CA TYR A 751 34.18 -23.33 -5.98
C TYR A 751 35.31 -22.45 -5.39
N PRO A 752 35.11 -21.13 -5.22
CA PRO A 752 33.89 -20.40 -5.54
C PRO A 752 33.77 -20.14 -7.04
N ALA A 753 32.57 -20.36 -7.57
CA ALA A 753 32.32 -20.35 -9.01
C ALA A 753 32.30 -18.93 -9.60
N SER A 754 31.65 -17.99 -8.91
CA SER A 754 31.32 -16.68 -9.47
C SER A 754 32.45 -15.66 -9.34
N VAL A 755 32.56 -14.78 -10.34
CA VAL A 755 33.35 -13.54 -10.30
C VAL A 755 32.97 -12.62 -9.13
N CYS A 756 31.76 -12.76 -8.60
CA CYS A 756 31.24 -12.00 -7.46
C CYS A 756 31.85 -12.35 -6.10
N ASP A 757 32.39 -13.55 -5.92
CA ASP A 757 33.00 -13.95 -4.66
C ASP A 757 34.18 -14.91 -4.90
N PRO A 758 35.28 -14.44 -5.50
CA PRO A 758 36.42 -15.28 -5.88
C PRO A 758 37.19 -15.88 -4.68
N THR A 759 36.73 -15.62 -3.44
CA THR A 759 37.38 -16.05 -2.19
C THR A 759 36.51 -16.88 -1.25
N ALA A 760 35.20 -16.99 -1.49
CA ALA A 760 34.30 -17.80 -0.69
C ALA A 760 34.75 -19.26 -0.58
N LYS A 761 34.40 -19.89 0.54
CA LYS A 761 34.67 -21.31 0.82
C LYS A 761 33.36 -22.06 0.97
N LYS A 762 33.29 -23.29 0.45
CA LYS A 762 32.13 -24.16 0.64
C LYS A 762 32.09 -24.57 2.11
N MET A 763 31.03 -24.14 2.81
CA MET A 763 30.83 -24.40 4.24
C MET A 763 29.75 -25.47 4.44
N THR A 764 29.90 -26.28 5.50
CA THR A 764 28.95 -27.33 5.88
C THR A 764 28.11 -26.93 7.10
N PRO A 765 26.87 -27.41 7.26
CA PRO A 765 26.06 -27.21 8.48
C PRO A 765 26.60 -27.95 9.72
N CYS A 766 27.52 -28.89 9.51
CA CYS A 766 28.13 -29.68 10.57
C CYS A 766 29.19 -28.89 11.34
N LYS A 767 29.33 -29.21 12.64
CA LYS A 767 30.34 -28.66 13.54
C LYS A 767 31.74 -28.76 12.92
N ASP A 768 32.13 -29.97 12.55
CA ASP A 768 33.42 -30.29 11.91
C ASP A 768 33.19 -30.85 10.49
N GLU A 769 34.09 -30.56 9.54
CA GLU A 769 34.00 -31.09 8.16
C GLU A 769 34.09 -32.63 8.11
N ALA A 770 34.71 -33.25 9.12
CA ALA A 770 34.79 -34.71 9.24
C ALA A 770 33.45 -35.37 9.62
N ASP A 771 32.50 -34.61 10.17
CA ASP A 771 31.16 -35.08 10.50
C ASP A 771 30.20 -34.98 9.30
N PHE A 772 30.61 -34.30 8.21
CA PHE A 772 29.79 -34.12 7.02
C PHE A 772 29.76 -35.39 6.16
N MET A 773 28.55 -35.82 5.79
CA MET A 773 28.28 -37.02 5.00
C MET A 773 27.87 -36.65 3.56
N PRO A 774 28.81 -36.33 2.65
CA PRO A 774 28.52 -35.75 1.33
C PRO A 774 27.58 -36.59 0.46
N ALA A 775 27.70 -37.92 0.53
CA ALA A 775 26.91 -38.85 -0.28
C ALA A 775 25.54 -39.21 0.33
N GLN A 776 25.20 -38.69 1.51
CA GLN A 776 23.93 -39.00 2.16
C GLN A 776 22.77 -38.33 1.41
N PRO A 777 21.63 -39.03 1.17
CA PRO A 777 20.43 -38.40 0.63
C PRO A 777 19.92 -37.31 1.57
N LEU A 778 19.69 -36.10 1.04
CA LEU A 778 19.04 -35.00 1.76
C LEU A 778 17.60 -34.83 1.30
N HIS A 779 17.41 -34.70 -0.02
CA HIS A 779 16.08 -34.65 -0.64
C HIS A 779 15.94 -35.79 -1.64
N GLU A 780 14.82 -36.50 -1.57
CA GLU A 780 14.42 -37.50 -2.55
C GLU A 780 13.03 -37.11 -3.07
N TRP A 781 12.84 -37.11 -4.38
CA TRP A 781 11.56 -36.75 -4.99
C TRP A 781 11.33 -37.47 -6.32
N CYS A 782 10.08 -37.45 -6.75
CA CYS A 782 9.68 -37.90 -8.08
C CYS A 782 9.70 -36.72 -9.05
N ASP A 783 10.58 -36.82 -10.05
CA ASP A 783 10.60 -35.92 -11.18
C ASP A 783 9.65 -36.47 -12.25
N PHE A 784 8.45 -35.89 -12.27
CA PHE A 784 7.50 -36.08 -13.35
C PHE A 784 7.89 -35.10 -14.46
N HIS A 785 8.37 -35.62 -15.58
CA HIS A 785 8.90 -34.84 -16.72
C HIS A 785 7.86 -33.95 -17.44
N GLY A 786 6.71 -33.68 -16.80
CA GLY A 786 5.95 -32.43 -16.89
C GLY A 786 4.42 -32.55 -16.70
N SER A 787 3.87 -33.77 -16.63
CA SER A 787 2.50 -34.00 -16.15
C SER A 787 2.50 -35.01 -15.02
N TYR A 788 1.95 -34.59 -13.90
CA TYR A 788 1.67 -35.48 -12.79
C TYR A 788 0.62 -36.53 -13.18
N PRO A 789 0.72 -37.76 -12.64
CA PRO A 789 -0.35 -38.74 -12.74
C PRO A 789 -1.61 -38.17 -12.09
N ASP A 790 -2.78 -38.60 -12.57
CA ASP A 790 -4.03 -38.30 -11.88
C ASP A 790 -4.04 -38.85 -10.45
N GLU A 791 -4.91 -38.27 -9.61
CA GLU A 791 -5.04 -38.58 -8.18
C GLU A 791 -5.26 -40.09 -7.94
N ASP A 792 -6.09 -40.72 -8.78
CA ASP A 792 -6.37 -42.15 -8.75
C ASP A 792 -5.12 -42.99 -9.06
N THR A 793 -4.36 -42.64 -10.10
CA THR A 793 -3.11 -43.32 -10.49
C THR A 793 -2.05 -43.17 -9.40
N CYS A 794 -1.89 -41.98 -8.84
CA CYS A 794 -0.95 -41.72 -7.74
C CYS A 794 -1.28 -42.58 -6.51
N ARG A 795 -2.55 -42.57 -6.07
CA ARG A 795 -3.03 -43.35 -4.93
C ARG A 795 -2.99 -44.86 -5.19
N ALA A 796 -3.29 -45.32 -6.41
CA ALA A 796 -3.24 -46.73 -6.79
C ALA A 796 -1.83 -47.36 -6.67
N HIS A 797 -0.79 -46.56 -6.80
CA HIS A 797 0.60 -46.95 -6.60
C HIS A 797 1.13 -46.65 -5.18
N GLY A 798 0.27 -46.21 -4.27
CA GLY A 798 0.60 -45.98 -2.86
C GLY A 798 1.43 -44.72 -2.58
N CYS A 799 1.36 -43.74 -3.49
CA CYS A 799 1.92 -42.40 -3.32
C CYS A 799 0.83 -41.43 -2.82
N ASN A 800 1.24 -40.33 -2.19
CA ASN A 800 0.34 -39.26 -1.75
C ASN A 800 0.05 -38.33 -2.93
N ALA A 801 -1.22 -38.21 -3.30
CA ALA A 801 -1.66 -37.27 -4.33
C ALA A 801 -1.90 -35.88 -3.72
N TYR A 802 -1.54 -34.84 -4.47
CA TYR A 802 -1.79 -33.43 -4.18
C TYR A 802 -2.44 -32.80 -5.43
N SER A 803 -3.09 -31.64 -5.27
CA SER A 803 -3.72 -30.91 -6.38
C SER A 803 -2.76 -30.54 -7.51
N ASP A 804 -1.47 -30.52 -7.20
CA ASP A 804 -0.35 -30.09 -8.03
C ASP A 804 0.75 -31.17 -8.13
N GLY A 805 0.52 -32.41 -7.67
CA GLY A 805 1.51 -33.48 -7.86
C GLY A 805 1.27 -34.81 -7.17
N CYS A 806 2.32 -35.64 -7.16
CA CYS A 806 2.30 -36.97 -6.58
C CYS A 806 3.61 -37.24 -5.83
N SER A 807 3.57 -37.34 -4.49
CA SER A 807 4.74 -37.61 -3.67
C SER A 807 4.82 -39.08 -3.29
N CYS A 808 5.87 -39.76 -3.72
CA CYS A 808 6.15 -41.14 -3.38
C CYS A 808 7.24 -41.21 -2.31
N ASP A 809 7.04 -42.04 -1.29
CA ASP A 809 8.01 -42.29 -0.20
C ASP A 809 9.18 -43.20 -0.59
N THR A 810 9.16 -43.75 -1.81
CA THR A 810 10.08 -44.80 -2.27
C THR A 810 10.26 -44.75 -3.78
N SER A 811 11.49 -45.07 -4.24
CA SER A 811 11.85 -45.14 -5.66
C SER A 811 11.03 -46.16 -6.45
N GLU A 812 10.65 -47.29 -5.84
CA GLU A 812 9.82 -48.31 -6.49
C GLU A 812 8.42 -47.77 -6.84
N LYS A 813 7.76 -47.07 -5.90
CA LYS A 813 6.47 -46.44 -6.16
C LYS A 813 6.59 -45.29 -7.16
N CYS A 814 7.67 -44.51 -7.07
CA CYS A 814 7.99 -43.43 -8.00
C CYS A 814 8.06 -43.89 -9.46
N LEU A 815 8.83 -44.96 -9.69
CA LEU A 815 8.94 -45.60 -11.00
C LEU A 815 7.61 -46.24 -11.44
N ALA A 816 6.78 -46.71 -10.49
CA ALA A 816 5.47 -47.28 -10.79
C ALA A 816 4.45 -46.23 -11.26
N VAL A 817 4.52 -44.99 -10.77
CA VAL A 817 3.74 -43.85 -11.30
C VAL A 817 4.36 -43.18 -12.54
N GLY A 818 5.45 -43.74 -13.08
CA GLY A 818 6.09 -43.27 -14.31
C GLY A 818 7.03 -42.07 -14.15
N ALA A 819 7.38 -41.68 -12.92
CA ALA A 819 8.38 -40.65 -12.65
C ALA A 819 9.80 -41.19 -12.58
N GLU A 820 10.78 -40.29 -12.67
CA GLU A 820 12.17 -40.58 -12.35
C GLU A 820 12.45 -40.28 -10.87
N TRP A 821 13.03 -41.22 -10.13
CA TRP A 821 13.48 -40.97 -8.75
C TRP A 821 14.75 -40.13 -8.76
N LYS A 822 14.66 -38.88 -8.30
CA LYS A 822 15.79 -37.99 -8.11
C LYS A 822 16.22 -37.99 -6.65
N VAL A 823 17.53 -37.94 -6.44
CA VAL A 823 18.15 -37.80 -5.12
C VAL A 823 19.11 -36.63 -5.17
N SER A 824 18.84 -35.58 -4.40
CA SER A 824 19.84 -34.58 -4.04
C SER A 824 20.60 -35.10 -2.83
N THR A 825 21.90 -35.38 -3.02
CA THR A 825 22.79 -35.69 -1.91
C THR A 825 23.15 -34.41 -1.16
N CYS A 826 23.58 -34.55 0.08
CA CYS A 826 24.11 -33.47 0.89
C CYS A 826 25.20 -32.65 0.17
N GLU A 827 26.08 -33.27 -0.62
CA GLU A 827 27.09 -32.56 -1.41
C GLU A 827 26.52 -31.75 -2.57
N THR A 828 25.51 -32.30 -3.26
CA THR A 828 24.80 -31.65 -4.37
C THR A 828 24.01 -30.45 -3.85
N ASP A 829 23.20 -30.65 -2.80
CA ASP A 829 22.36 -29.60 -2.23
C ASP A 829 23.18 -28.43 -1.69
N ILE A 830 24.17 -28.71 -0.84
CA ILE A 830 25.11 -27.70 -0.32
C ILE A 830 26.00 -27.14 -1.45
N GLY A 831 26.05 -27.79 -2.63
CA GLY A 831 26.64 -27.22 -3.84
C GLY A 831 25.75 -26.19 -4.56
N HIS A 832 24.44 -26.22 -4.33
CA HIS A 832 23.47 -25.23 -4.84
C HIS A 832 23.23 -24.06 -3.87
N TRP A 833 23.74 -24.16 -2.63
CA TRP A 833 23.68 -23.06 -1.66
C TRP A 833 24.43 -21.84 -2.18
N SER A 834 23.91 -20.68 -1.85
CA SER A 834 24.45 -19.40 -2.30
C SER A 834 25.75 -19.06 -1.57
N PRO A 835 26.60 -18.17 -2.12
CA PRO A 835 27.74 -17.63 -1.40
C PRO A 835 27.34 -17.00 -0.06
N GLU A 836 26.17 -16.36 0.05
CA GLU A 836 25.59 -15.84 1.30
C GLU A 836 25.26 -16.94 2.29
N GLN A 837 24.65 -18.05 1.86
CA GLN A 837 24.35 -19.19 2.72
C GLN A 837 25.64 -19.80 3.30
N HIS A 838 26.71 -19.88 2.50
CA HIS A 838 28.03 -20.26 2.99
C HIS A 838 28.72 -19.18 3.84
N ARG A 839 28.53 -17.89 3.53
CA ARG A 839 29.07 -16.77 4.31
C ARG A 839 28.41 -16.69 5.68
N ALA A 840 27.09 -16.88 5.76
CA ALA A 840 26.33 -16.95 7.01
C ALA A 840 26.76 -18.15 7.86
N LEU A 841 27.01 -19.32 7.27
CA LEU A 841 27.70 -20.44 7.94
C LEU A 841 29.10 -20.04 8.43
N GLN A 842 29.89 -19.31 7.63
CA GLN A 842 31.23 -18.91 8.01
C GLN A 842 31.22 -17.91 9.19
N GLU A 843 30.33 -16.92 9.15
CA GLU A 843 30.10 -15.94 10.20
C GLU A 843 29.58 -16.62 11.48
N ALA A 844 28.61 -17.53 11.38
CA ALA A 844 28.13 -18.30 12.52
C ALA A 844 29.24 -19.15 13.16
N ARG A 845 30.14 -19.76 12.36
CA ARG A 845 31.31 -20.50 12.86
C ARG A 845 32.32 -19.57 13.54
N GLN A 846 32.50 -18.35 13.05
CA GLN A 846 33.41 -17.36 13.64
C GLN A 846 32.84 -16.74 14.92
N ASN A 847 31.53 -16.49 14.96
CA ASN A 847 30.82 -15.85 16.07
C ASN A 847 30.39 -16.86 17.16
N GLY A 848 30.35 -18.16 16.85
CA GLY A 848 29.88 -19.21 17.75
C GLY A 848 28.38 -19.20 18.01
N THR A 849 27.58 -18.69 17.06
CA THR A 849 26.13 -18.54 17.17
C THR A 849 25.49 -18.38 15.79
N CYS A 850 24.31 -18.99 15.57
CA CYS A 850 23.52 -18.80 14.33
C CYS A 850 22.52 -17.63 14.38
N GLY A 851 22.71 -16.65 15.27
CA GLY A 851 21.98 -15.38 15.23
C GLY A 851 22.30 -14.48 14.01
N VAL A 852 22.68 -15.09 12.88
CA VAL A 852 22.92 -14.42 11.59
C VAL A 852 21.63 -14.51 10.80
N HIS A 853 21.01 -13.36 10.51
CA HIS A 853 19.84 -13.34 9.62
C HIS A 853 20.27 -13.61 8.18
N THR A 854 19.57 -14.53 7.52
CA THR A 854 19.68 -14.75 6.08
C THR A 854 18.44 -14.22 5.36
N MET A 855 18.53 -14.05 4.04
CA MET A 855 17.35 -13.80 3.19
C MET A 855 16.28 -14.91 3.25
N PHE A 856 16.63 -16.09 3.78
CA PHE A 856 15.74 -17.23 3.97
C PHE A 856 15.21 -17.37 5.42
N GLY A 857 15.46 -16.36 6.28
CA GLY A 857 15.05 -16.35 7.68
C GLY A 857 16.21 -16.63 8.65
N ASP A 858 15.87 -17.17 9.83
CA ASP A 858 16.84 -17.63 10.82
C ASP A 858 17.71 -18.77 10.25
N LEU A 859 19.02 -18.55 10.25
CA LEU A 859 20.02 -19.52 9.81
C LEU A 859 19.87 -20.87 10.54
N THR A 860 19.38 -20.87 11.79
CA THR A 860 19.08 -22.09 12.56
C THR A 860 18.01 -22.95 11.88
N GLY A 861 16.91 -22.34 11.42
CA GLY A 861 15.84 -23.05 10.70
C GLY A 861 16.32 -23.61 9.35
N MET A 862 17.13 -22.84 8.63
CA MET A 862 17.75 -23.26 7.38
C MET A 862 18.75 -24.43 7.56
N ILE A 863 19.48 -24.46 8.68
CA ILE A 863 20.52 -25.46 8.96
C ILE A 863 19.98 -26.74 9.56
N ASN A 864 18.94 -26.69 10.39
CA ASN A 864 18.52 -27.85 11.18
C ASN A 864 18.18 -29.08 10.33
N TYR A 865 17.38 -28.93 9.28
CA TYR A 865 17.02 -30.06 8.40
C TYR A 865 18.24 -30.63 7.63
N PRO A 866 19.07 -29.82 6.95
CA PRO A 866 20.34 -30.29 6.41
C PRO A 866 21.28 -30.92 7.45
N ALA A 867 21.35 -30.37 8.67
CA ALA A 867 22.23 -30.90 9.70
C ALA A 867 21.76 -32.26 10.24
N GLU A 868 20.44 -32.45 10.42
CA GLU A 868 19.85 -33.72 10.86
C GLU A 868 20.17 -34.86 9.88
N LYS A 869 20.14 -34.60 8.57
CA LYS A 869 20.42 -35.60 7.55
C LYS A 869 21.90 -35.73 7.22
N CYS A 870 22.63 -34.62 7.12
CA CYS A 870 23.98 -34.58 6.56
C CYS A 870 25.13 -34.64 7.58
N CYS A 871 24.84 -34.56 8.89
CA CYS A 871 25.87 -34.58 9.93
C CYS A 871 25.79 -35.84 10.78
N ALA A 872 26.94 -36.48 11.02
CA ALA A 872 27.04 -37.68 11.85
C ALA A 872 26.73 -37.43 13.35
N SER A 873 26.58 -36.17 13.79
CA SER A 873 26.61 -35.72 15.19
C SER A 873 25.48 -34.75 15.59
N PHE A 874 24.33 -34.75 14.92
CA PHE A 874 23.16 -33.93 15.31
C PHE A 874 22.69 -34.23 16.76
N PRO A 875 22.31 -33.23 17.59
CA PRO A 875 22.10 -31.81 17.29
C PRO A 875 23.34 -30.92 17.44
N ALA A 876 24.56 -31.47 17.54
CA ALA A 876 25.79 -30.66 17.57
C ALA A 876 26.10 -30.08 16.18
N THR A 877 25.32 -29.07 15.79
CA THR A 877 25.49 -28.33 14.55
C THR A 877 26.56 -27.25 14.70
N LEU A 878 26.82 -26.55 13.59
CA LEU A 878 27.59 -25.32 13.60
C LEU A 878 27.01 -24.21 14.51
N CYS A 879 25.70 -24.25 14.77
CA CYS A 879 24.94 -23.16 15.40
C CYS A 879 24.96 -23.15 16.91
N ASP A 880 25.07 -24.32 17.53
CA ASP A 880 25.12 -24.46 18.97
C ASP A 880 26.01 -25.65 19.38
N PRO A 881 27.30 -25.40 19.68
CA PRO A 881 28.20 -26.44 20.16
C PRO A 881 27.87 -26.92 21.59
N THR A 882 26.83 -26.35 22.22
CA THR A 882 26.37 -26.58 23.59
C THR A 882 24.91 -27.04 23.70
N ALA A 883 24.16 -27.16 22.60
CA ALA A 883 22.75 -27.53 22.57
C ALA A 883 22.51 -28.96 23.09
N ARG A 884 22.37 -29.08 24.40
CA ARG A 884 21.59 -30.15 25.03
C ARG A 884 20.12 -29.75 24.91
N LEU A 885 19.30 -30.64 24.38
CA LEU A 885 17.84 -30.45 24.39
C LEU A 885 17.38 -30.39 25.86
N MET A 886 17.03 -29.19 26.34
CA MET A 886 16.56 -29.02 27.72
C MET A 886 15.14 -29.59 27.85
N THR A 887 14.96 -30.53 28.78
CA THR A 887 13.64 -31.09 29.11
C THR A 887 12.93 -30.19 30.14
N PRO A 888 11.58 -30.20 30.24
CA PRO A 888 10.86 -29.50 31.32
C PRO A 888 11.08 -30.14 32.71
N CYS A 889 11.71 -31.32 32.76
CA CYS A 889 11.81 -32.12 33.97
C CYS A 889 12.99 -31.70 34.83
N LYS A 890 12.89 -32.05 36.12
CA LYS A 890 13.98 -31.85 37.08
C LYS A 890 15.28 -32.54 36.63
N ASP A 891 15.15 -33.77 36.16
CA ASP A 891 16.23 -34.65 35.72
C ASP A 891 15.81 -35.27 34.37
N ASP A 892 16.72 -35.39 33.39
CA ASP A 892 16.42 -36.00 32.08
C ASP A 892 15.94 -37.46 32.18
N ALA A 893 16.24 -38.14 33.29
CA ALA A 893 15.76 -39.49 33.56
C ALA A 893 14.26 -39.55 33.93
N ASP A 894 13.68 -38.43 34.39
CA ASP A 894 12.25 -38.31 34.69
C ASP A 894 11.41 -37.93 33.46
N TYR A 895 12.06 -37.53 32.35
CA TYR A 895 11.40 -37.15 31.11
C TYR A 895 10.94 -38.38 30.31
N THR A 896 9.68 -38.35 29.86
CA THR A 896 9.04 -39.43 29.10
C THR A 896 8.77 -38.99 27.64
N PRO A 897 9.79 -39.03 26.75
CA PRO A 897 9.70 -38.45 25.40
C PRO A 897 8.55 -39.01 24.56
N ASP A 898 8.23 -40.29 24.71
CA ASP A 898 7.19 -40.98 23.94
C ASP A 898 5.78 -40.83 24.53
N LYS A 899 5.63 -40.17 25.69
CA LYS A 899 4.32 -39.98 26.31
C LYS A 899 3.50 -38.99 25.49
N GLU A 900 2.24 -39.33 25.22
CA GLU A 900 1.30 -38.44 24.54
C GLU A 900 0.97 -37.28 25.47
N MET A 901 1.29 -36.06 25.04
CA MET A 901 1.07 -34.83 25.82
C MET A 901 -0.32 -34.27 25.54
N TRP A 902 -0.73 -34.32 24.28
CA TRP A 902 -2.11 -34.18 23.82
C TRP A 902 -2.27 -35.03 22.56
N ALA A 903 -3.48 -35.49 22.30
CA ALA A 903 -3.80 -36.21 21.09
C ALA A 903 -5.21 -35.85 20.63
N HIS A 904 -5.45 -35.97 19.33
CA HIS A 904 -6.77 -35.78 18.76
C HIS A 904 -7.01 -36.78 17.63
N CYS A 905 -8.29 -37.09 17.41
CA CYS A 905 -8.72 -37.86 16.26
C CYS A 905 -9.01 -36.91 15.09
N ASP A 906 -8.24 -37.05 14.02
CA ASP A 906 -8.26 -36.18 12.86
C ASP A 906 -9.00 -36.84 11.67
N PHE A 907 -9.98 -36.13 11.13
CA PHE A 907 -10.78 -36.54 9.97
C PHE A 907 -10.55 -35.65 8.75
N TRP A 908 -9.56 -34.76 8.79
CA TRP A 908 -9.23 -33.81 7.72
C TRP A 908 -8.15 -34.33 6.76
N ARG A 909 -7.54 -35.48 7.05
CA ARG A 909 -6.64 -36.18 6.12
C ARG A 909 -7.41 -36.98 5.10
N ASP A 910 -6.94 -36.91 3.85
CA ASP A 910 -7.47 -37.69 2.72
C ASP A 910 -7.61 -39.18 3.07
N GLY A 911 -8.83 -39.68 2.90
CA GLY A 911 -9.22 -41.07 3.22
C GLY A 911 -9.96 -41.24 4.55
N ALA A 912 -9.86 -40.30 5.49
CA ALA A 912 -10.78 -40.25 6.62
C ALA A 912 -12.11 -39.66 6.17
N VAL A 913 -13.18 -40.44 6.27
CA VAL A 913 -14.55 -39.92 6.12
C VAL A 913 -15.05 -39.63 7.51
N MET A 914 -15.42 -38.38 7.78
CA MET A 914 -16.02 -38.02 9.06
C MET A 914 -17.24 -38.92 9.33
N PRO A 915 -17.22 -39.74 10.40
CA PRO A 915 -18.29 -40.69 10.67
C PRO A 915 -19.58 -39.93 10.95
N SER A 916 -20.72 -40.54 10.64
CA SER A 916 -21.98 -40.05 11.17
C SER A 916 -21.94 -40.12 12.71
N GLU A 917 -22.65 -39.22 13.38
CA GLU A 917 -22.75 -39.17 14.84
C GLU A 917 -23.05 -40.54 15.45
N ALA A 918 -23.94 -41.32 14.82
CA ALA A 918 -24.25 -42.70 15.21
C ALA A 918 -23.06 -43.67 15.09
N VAL A 919 -22.21 -43.55 14.07
CA VAL A 919 -21.00 -44.39 13.90
C VAL A 919 -19.90 -43.98 14.87
N CYS A 920 -19.81 -42.70 15.22
CA CYS A 920 -18.90 -42.22 16.25
C CYS A 920 -19.32 -42.73 17.64
N ASN A 921 -20.60 -42.59 18.00
CA ASN A 921 -21.14 -42.97 19.31
C ASN A 921 -21.26 -44.50 19.52
N ASP A 922 -21.26 -45.31 18.44
CA ASP A 922 -21.23 -46.77 18.52
C ASP A 922 -19.84 -47.33 18.92
N GLN A 923 -18.76 -46.51 18.93
CA GLN A 923 -17.42 -46.94 19.32
C GLN A 923 -17.10 -46.57 20.78
N GLU A 924 -16.61 -47.55 21.54
CA GLU A 924 -16.22 -47.38 22.94
C GLU A 924 -15.07 -46.36 23.05
N GLY A 925 -15.29 -45.29 23.83
CA GLY A 925 -14.34 -44.19 23.96
C GLY A 925 -14.30 -43.22 22.78
N CYS A 926 -15.40 -43.08 22.02
CA CYS A 926 -15.64 -41.97 21.10
C CYS A 926 -16.99 -41.29 21.38
N TYR A 927 -17.11 -40.01 21.06
CA TYR A 927 -18.35 -39.22 21.12
C TYR A 927 -18.43 -38.19 20.00
N GLY A 928 -19.57 -38.14 19.32
CA GLY A 928 -19.85 -37.30 18.17
C GLY A 928 -20.77 -36.14 18.50
N GLY A 929 -20.54 -35.02 17.82
CA GLY A 929 -21.41 -33.84 17.84
C GLY A 929 -21.74 -33.37 16.42
N GLN A 930 -22.41 -32.22 16.30
CA GLN A 930 -22.77 -31.65 14.99
C GLN A 930 -21.50 -31.28 14.16
N GLY A 931 -21.06 -32.22 13.32
CA GLY A 931 -19.91 -32.05 12.43
C GLY A 931 -18.54 -32.36 13.05
N TRP A 932 -18.46 -33.20 14.08
CA TRP A 932 -17.17 -33.70 14.61
C TRP A 932 -17.33 -35.02 15.38
N CYS A 933 -16.21 -35.75 15.53
CA CYS A 933 -16.10 -36.95 16.34
C CYS A 933 -14.83 -36.85 17.19
N HIS A 934 -14.93 -36.96 18.51
CA HIS A 934 -13.80 -37.01 19.43
C HIS A 934 -13.61 -38.44 19.91
N CYS A 935 -12.37 -38.87 20.08
CA CYS A 935 -12.04 -40.19 20.59
C CYS A 935 -10.93 -40.10 21.63
N GLU A 936 -11.05 -40.82 22.73
CA GLU A 936 -10.13 -40.76 23.87
C GLU A 936 -8.82 -41.52 23.66
N GLY A 937 -8.70 -42.31 22.59
CA GLY A 937 -7.51 -43.11 22.33
C GLY A 937 -7.37 -43.53 20.87
N LYS A 938 -6.13 -43.90 20.51
CA LYS A 938 -5.76 -44.35 19.17
C LYS A 938 -6.69 -45.42 18.59
N THR A 939 -6.96 -46.47 19.36
CA THR A 939 -7.75 -47.62 18.89
C THR A 939 -9.20 -47.24 18.57
N SER A 940 -9.82 -46.36 19.37
CA SER A 940 -11.20 -45.93 19.12
C SER A 940 -11.26 -44.94 17.95
N CYS A 941 -10.27 -44.04 17.84
CA CYS A 941 -10.09 -43.16 16.69
C CYS A 941 -9.94 -43.92 15.35
N GLU A 942 -9.05 -44.92 15.32
CA GLU A 942 -8.85 -45.76 14.13
C GLU A 942 -10.12 -46.59 13.80
N ALA A 943 -10.90 -46.99 14.81
CA ALA A 943 -12.15 -47.75 14.63
C ALA A 943 -13.30 -46.93 14.02
N VAL A 944 -13.35 -45.61 14.25
CA VAL A 944 -14.29 -44.69 13.57
C VAL A 944 -13.78 -44.17 12.22
N GLY A 945 -12.58 -44.59 11.79
CA GLY A 945 -11.97 -44.19 10.52
C GLY A 945 -11.23 -42.85 10.53
N GLY A 946 -10.89 -42.34 11.72
CA GLY A 946 -10.04 -41.16 11.88
C GLY A 946 -8.56 -41.52 12.07
N PHE A 947 -7.68 -40.53 11.95
CA PHE A 947 -6.25 -40.66 12.18
C PHE A 947 -5.88 -40.15 13.57
N TRP A 948 -5.17 -40.96 14.35
CA TRP A 948 -4.67 -40.56 15.66
C TRP A 948 -3.43 -39.66 15.54
N ASN A 949 -3.64 -38.35 15.65
CA ASN A 949 -2.56 -37.37 15.74
C ASN A 949 -2.21 -37.14 17.22
N ALA A 950 -1.31 -37.96 17.74
CA ALA A 950 -0.68 -37.73 19.04
C ALA A 950 0.50 -36.78 18.93
N HIS A 951 0.52 -35.75 19.76
CA HIS A 951 1.70 -34.93 20.00
C HIS A 951 2.43 -35.51 21.21
N THR A 952 3.61 -36.10 20.97
CA THR A 952 4.42 -36.64 22.05
C THR A 952 5.19 -35.52 22.74
N CYS A 953 5.62 -35.77 23.97
CA CYS A 953 6.50 -34.89 24.71
C CYS A 953 7.76 -34.50 23.92
N ALA A 954 8.37 -35.47 23.20
CA ALA A 954 9.51 -35.22 22.33
C ALA A 954 9.19 -34.25 21.19
N MET A 955 8.02 -34.39 20.56
CA MET A 955 7.58 -33.50 19.48
C MET A 955 7.40 -32.07 20.01
N GLU A 956 6.72 -31.89 21.15
CA GLU A 956 6.50 -30.56 21.73
C GLU A 956 7.83 -29.87 22.07
N VAL A 957 8.71 -30.56 22.80
CA VAL A 957 10.01 -30.01 23.21
C VAL A 957 10.91 -29.74 21.99
N SER A 958 10.75 -30.47 20.88
CA SER A 958 11.46 -30.19 19.62
C SER A 958 10.92 -28.97 18.85
N GLN A 959 9.69 -28.51 19.15
CA GLN A 959 9.10 -27.30 18.57
C GLN A 959 9.44 -26.03 19.36
N TRP A 960 10.10 -26.17 20.51
CA TRP A 960 10.60 -25.02 21.27
C TRP A 960 11.74 -24.32 20.53
N ARG A 961 11.66 -22.99 20.50
CA ARG A 961 12.67 -22.13 19.86
C ARG A 961 13.98 -22.13 20.68
N PRO A 962 15.12 -21.79 20.06
CA PRO A 962 16.39 -21.67 20.78
C PRO A 962 16.34 -20.74 22.00
N GLU A 963 15.54 -19.67 21.96
CA GLU A 963 15.35 -18.75 23.08
C GLU A 963 14.65 -19.42 24.27
N GLN A 964 13.68 -20.30 23.98
CA GLN A 964 12.94 -21.06 24.99
C GLN A 964 13.89 -22.05 25.68
N HIS A 965 14.66 -22.84 24.92
CA HIS A 965 15.69 -23.73 25.50
C HIS A 965 16.75 -22.96 26.31
N LYS A 966 17.21 -21.79 25.83
CA LYS A 966 18.16 -20.93 26.58
C LYS A 966 17.57 -20.38 27.87
N VAL A 967 16.27 -20.08 27.91
CA VAL A 967 15.56 -19.69 29.13
C VAL A 967 15.46 -20.87 30.11
N LEU A 968 15.23 -22.09 29.63
CA LEU A 968 15.23 -23.29 30.48
C LEU A 968 16.62 -23.65 31.00
N GLN A 969 17.67 -23.47 30.19
CA GLN A 969 19.04 -23.64 30.66
C GLN A 969 19.36 -22.64 31.77
N LYS A 970 18.97 -21.37 31.62
CA LYS A 970 19.09 -20.38 32.70
C LYS A 970 18.29 -20.74 33.95
N ALA A 971 17.08 -21.29 33.79
CA ALA A 971 16.27 -21.76 34.90
C ALA A 971 16.93 -22.94 35.64
N ASP A 972 17.50 -23.89 34.88
CA ASP A 972 18.22 -25.05 35.40
C ASP A 972 19.46 -24.65 36.22
N GLU A 973 20.22 -23.68 35.71
CA GLU A 973 21.40 -23.08 36.34
C GLU A 973 21.06 -22.26 37.60
N GLN A 974 19.92 -21.54 37.59
CA GLN A 974 19.44 -20.74 38.72
C GLN A 974 18.66 -21.55 39.77
N GLY A 975 18.15 -22.73 39.38
CA GLY A 975 17.23 -23.53 40.19
C GLY A 975 15.85 -22.88 40.38
N THR A 976 15.46 -21.97 39.49
CA THR A 976 14.19 -21.22 39.53
C THR A 976 13.79 -20.73 38.13
N CYS A 977 12.48 -20.72 37.83
CA CYS A 977 11.92 -20.03 36.65
C CYS A 977 11.35 -18.64 36.95
N LEU A 978 11.41 -18.18 38.21
CA LEU A 978 10.97 -16.84 38.58
C LEU A 978 11.81 -15.77 37.85
N ASP A 979 11.15 -14.69 37.45
CA ASP A 979 11.74 -13.54 36.72
C ASP A 979 12.37 -13.89 35.34
N LEU A 980 12.15 -15.10 34.82
CA LEU A 980 12.55 -15.50 33.47
C LEU A 980 11.33 -15.45 32.52
N GLU A 981 11.49 -14.78 31.39
CA GLU A 981 10.43 -14.59 30.39
C GLU A 981 11.00 -14.75 28.97
N VAL A 982 10.20 -15.30 28.06
CA VAL A 982 10.48 -15.39 26.63
C VAL A 982 9.21 -15.05 25.85
N ASN A 983 9.28 -14.03 24.99
CA ASN A 983 8.19 -13.60 24.11
C ASN A 983 6.84 -13.34 24.81
N GLY A 984 6.83 -12.72 26.00
CA GLY A 984 5.59 -12.46 26.76
C GLY A 984 5.11 -13.63 27.64
N MET A 985 5.80 -14.79 27.60
CA MET A 985 5.46 -15.97 28.40
C MET A 985 6.51 -16.17 29.49
N ARG A 986 6.08 -16.30 30.76
CA ARG A 986 6.99 -16.63 31.86
C ARG A 986 7.50 -18.05 31.65
N ALA A 987 8.78 -18.27 31.93
CA ALA A 987 9.41 -19.60 31.82
C ALA A 987 8.63 -20.66 32.62
N GLN A 988 8.04 -20.26 33.74
CA GLN A 988 7.24 -21.11 34.59
C GLN A 988 5.92 -21.55 33.93
N ASP A 989 5.23 -20.67 33.19
CA ASP A 989 4.01 -21.03 32.43
C ASP A 989 4.36 -22.01 31.29
N MET A 990 5.48 -21.76 30.63
CA MET A 990 6.03 -22.60 29.54
C MET A 990 6.44 -24.00 30.02
N VAL A 991 6.94 -24.13 31.26
CA VAL A 991 7.39 -25.40 31.83
C VAL A 991 6.26 -26.16 32.51
N ASN A 992 5.38 -25.50 33.27
CA ASN A 992 4.49 -26.17 34.22
C ASN A 992 3.63 -27.24 33.54
N TRP A 993 2.96 -26.91 32.42
CA TRP A 993 2.08 -27.85 31.73
C TRP A 993 2.85 -28.99 31.02
N PRO A 994 3.91 -28.73 30.21
CA PRO A 994 4.75 -29.80 29.67
C PRO A 994 5.43 -30.64 30.77
N ALA A 995 5.83 -30.06 31.90
CA ALA A 995 6.40 -30.82 33.02
C ALA A 995 5.37 -31.76 33.65
N GLN A 996 4.15 -31.27 33.85
CA GLN A 996 3.04 -32.05 34.38
C GLN A 996 2.70 -33.25 33.49
N MET A 997 2.67 -33.02 32.18
CA MET A 997 2.36 -34.07 31.21
C MET A 997 3.55 -35.00 30.95
N CYS A 998 4.79 -34.52 30.93
CA CYS A 998 5.95 -35.27 30.43
C CYS A 998 6.92 -35.79 31.48
N CYS A 999 6.81 -35.38 32.75
CA CYS A 999 7.73 -35.79 33.81
C CYS A 999 7.10 -36.82 34.76
N MET A 1000 7.89 -37.83 35.15
CA MET A 1000 7.49 -38.82 36.15
C MET A 1000 7.42 -38.26 37.58
N SER A 1001 7.98 -37.06 37.81
CA SER A 1001 8.28 -36.48 39.13
C SER A 1001 7.55 -35.17 39.47
N PHE A 1002 6.53 -34.77 38.70
CA PHE A 1002 5.77 -33.52 38.93
C PHE A 1002 5.25 -33.45 40.39
N PRO A 1003 5.30 -32.29 41.09
CA PRO A 1003 5.58 -30.93 40.63
C PRO A 1003 7.07 -30.56 40.51
N ALA A 1004 8.02 -31.48 40.73
CA ALA A 1004 9.44 -31.18 40.56
C ALA A 1004 9.81 -31.08 39.08
N SER A 1005 9.96 -29.85 38.59
CA SER A 1005 10.36 -29.50 37.22
C SER A 1005 11.75 -28.83 37.19
N VAL A 1006 12.23 -28.46 36.00
CA VAL A 1006 13.44 -27.64 35.85
C VAL A 1006 13.35 -26.31 36.63
N CYS A 1007 12.13 -25.79 36.83
CA CYS A 1007 11.86 -24.56 37.59
C CYS A 1007 11.95 -24.72 39.11
N ASP A 1008 11.81 -25.93 39.66
CA ASP A 1008 11.58 -26.15 41.09
C ASP A 1008 12.05 -27.55 41.52
N LYS A 1009 13.35 -27.82 41.35
CA LYS A 1009 13.98 -29.13 41.54
C LYS A 1009 13.78 -29.75 42.93
N GLU A 1010 13.42 -28.97 43.94
CA GLU A 1010 13.17 -29.43 45.32
C GLU A 1010 11.69 -29.46 45.73
N LEU A 1011 10.77 -28.95 44.90
CA LEU A 1011 9.36 -28.90 45.23
C LEU A 1011 8.77 -30.33 45.28
N LYS A 1012 8.06 -30.62 46.37
CA LYS A 1012 7.32 -31.87 46.56
C LYS A 1012 5.83 -31.56 46.50
N ALA A 1013 5.05 -32.50 45.97
CA ALA A 1013 3.60 -32.45 46.09
C ALA A 1013 3.23 -32.41 47.58
N THR A 1014 2.61 -31.31 48.00
CA THR A 1014 2.03 -31.13 49.34
C THR A 1014 0.53 -31.28 49.23
N THR A 1015 -0.05 -32.10 50.10
CA THR A 1015 -1.51 -32.32 50.12
C THR A 1015 -2.25 -31.09 50.62
N PRO A 1016 -3.51 -30.84 50.19
CA PRO A 1016 -4.34 -29.73 50.69
C PRO A 1016 -4.80 -29.92 52.15
N CYS A 1017 -4.33 -30.95 52.85
CA CYS A 1017 -4.68 -31.28 54.22
C CYS A 1017 -3.64 -30.69 55.18
N LEU A 1018 -3.95 -30.67 56.48
CA LEU A 1018 -2.96 -30.27 57.49
C LEU A 1018 -1.83 -31.30 57.61
N HIS A 1019 -2.13 -32.58 57.34
CA HIS A 1019 -1.17 -33.67 57.34
C HIS A 1019 -1.37 -34.59 56.13
N ASP A 1020 -0.28 -35.04 55.50
CA ASP A 1020 -0.35 -35.92 54.31
C ASP A 1020 -1.04 -37.27 54.59
N GLN A 1021 -1.08 -37.73 55.83
CA GLN A 1021 -1.81 -38.96 56.21
C GLN A 1021 -3.34 -38.78 56.22
N GLU A 1022 -3.84 -37.55 56.21
CA GLU A 1022 -5.27 -37.25 56.11
C GLU A 1022 -5.77 -37.32 54.67
N PHE A 1023 -4.88 -37.21 53.68
CA PHE A 1023 -5.27 -37.13 52.28
C PHE A 1023 -5.69 -38.49 51.73
N GLN A 1024 -6.95 -38.61 51.33
CA GLN A 1024 -7.56 -39.83 50.87
C GLN A 1024 -7.31 -40.03 49.36
N ASN A 1025 -6.06 -40.33 48.96
CA ASN A 1025 -5.64 -40.48 47.56
C ASN A 1025 -6.71 -41.05 46.61
N ASN A 1026 -7.24 -42.25 46.91
CA ASN A 1026 -8.16 -42.99 46.04
C ASN A 1026 -9.64 -42.66 46.28
N LYS A 1027 -9.96 -41.61 47.02
CA LYS A 1027 -11.34 -41.16 47.20
C LYS A 1027 -11.78 -40.40 45.95
N THR A 1028 -12.94 -40.75 45.42
CA THR A 1028 -13.63 -39.97 44.39
C THR A 1028 -13.97 -38.60 44.98
N GLN A 1029 -13.38 -37.56 44.40
CA GLN A 1029 -13.51 -36.18 44.85
C GLN A 1029 -14.70 -35.51 44.18
N TRP A 1030 -14.74 -35.65 42.86
CA TRP A 1030 -15.85 -35.34 42.00
C TRP A 1030 -15.91 -36.44 40.95
N ALA A 1031 -17.11 -36.63 40.43
CA ALA A 1031 -17.33 -37.44 39.27
C ALA A 1031 -18.35 -36.73 38.40
N TRP A 1032 -18.22 -36.90 37.09
CA TRP A 1032 -19.07 -36.25 36.13
C TRP A 1032 -19.44 -37.22 35.02
N CYS A 1033 -20.48 -36.83 34.27
CA CYS A 1033 -21.06 -37.64 33.22
C CYS A 1033 -20.71 -37.01 31.88
N ASP A 1034 -19.70 -37.56 31.21
CA ASP A 1034 -19.15 -37.02 29.98
C ASP A 1034 -19.82 -37.64 28.74
N GLY A 1035 -19.72 -37.00 27.58
CA GLY A 1035 -20.22 -37.53 26.30
C GLY A 1035 -21.74 -37.49 26.08
N LEU A 1036 -22.51 -36.76 26.90
CA LEU A 1036 -23.94 -36.56 26.68
C LEU A 1036 -24.21 -35.53 25.56
N TYR A 1037 -24.02 -35.92 24.30
CA TYR A 1037 -24.46 -35.14 23.13
C TYR A 1037 -25.37 -35.97 22.19
N PRO A 1038 -26.54 -35.43 21.77
CA PRO A 1038 -27.17 -34.22 22.30
C PRO A 1038 -27.54 -34.39 23.78
N THR A 1039 -27.37 -33.34 24.57
CA THR A 1039 -27.69 -33.32 26.00
C THR A 1039 -29.16 -33.77 26.19
N PRO A 1040 -29.45 -34.74 27.07
CA PRO A 1040 -30.84 -35.13 27.33
C PRO A 1040 -31.65 -33.92 27.82
N PRO A 1041 -32.95 -33.83 27.47
CA PRO A 1041 -33.81 -32.78 27.99
C PRO A 1041 -33.73 -32.70 29.52
N GLU A 1042 -33.74 -31.49 30.07
CA GLU A 1042 -33.53 -31.24 31.51
C GLU A 1042 -34.44 -32.14 32.40
N ALA A 1043 -35.68 -32.37 31.96
CA ALA A 1043 -36.64 -33.24 32.61
C ALA A 1043 -36.19 -34.71 32.73
N ASP A 1044 -35.49 -35.25 31.73
CA ASP A 1044 -34.98 -36.63 31.72
C ASP A 1044 -33.76 -36.76 32.65
N CYS A 1045 -32.92 -35.73 32.74
CA CYS A 1045 -31.82 -35.67 33.69
C CYS A 1045 -32.32 -35.61 35.15
N HIS A 1046 -33.29 -34.74 35.45
CA HIS A 1046 -33.95 -34.72 36.76
C HIS A 1046 -34.65 -36.06 37.07
N ALA A 1047 -35.20 -36.76 36.06
CA ALA A 1047 -35.85 -38.05 36.25
C ALA A 1047 -34.90 -39.18 36.65
N GLN A 1048 -33.61 -39.09 36.30
CA GLN A 1048 -32.55 -40.01 36.79
C GLN A 1048 -31.88 -39.55 38.09
N GLY A 1049 -32.32 -38.42 38.66
CA GLY A 1049 -31.70 -37.84 39.87
C GLY A 1049 -30.40 -37.08 39.61
N CYS A 1050 -30.16 -36.65 38.37
CA CYS A 1050 -29.06 -35.76 38.00
C CYS A 1050 -29.55 -34.29 37.99
N THR A 1051 -28.68 -33.34 38.27
CA THR A 1051 -28.97 -31.90 38.12
C THR A 1051 -28.40 -31.40 36.79
N GLY A 1052 -29.23 -30.83 35.92
CA GLY A 1052 -28.80 -30.40 34.59
C GLY A 1052 -29.37 -29.07 34.14
N ASN A 1053 -28.88 -28.59 33.00
CA ASN A 1053 -29.46 -27.51 32.21
C ASN A 1053 -29.52 -27.92 30.73
N GLU A 1054 -29.78 -26.98 29.83
CA GLU A 1054 -29.86 -27.21 28.38
C GLU A 1054 -28.51 -27.60 27.69
N HIS A 1055 -27.41 -27.69 28.43
CA HIS A 1055 -26.08 -28.00 27.91
C HIS A 1055 -25.38 -29.18 28.59
N TYR A 1056 -25.64 -29.45 29.87
CA TYR A 1056 -25.01 -30.55 30.61
C TYR A 1056 -25.92 -31.15 31.69
N CYS A 1057 -25.69 -32.41 32.03
CA CYS A 1057 -26.38 -33.11 33.11
C CYS A 1057 -25.39 -33.71 34.11
N HIS A 1058 -25.36 -33.14 35.31
CA HIS A 1058 -24.46 -33.51 36.38
C HIS A 1058 -25.11 -34.60 37.25
N CYS A 1059 -24.67 -35.83 37.08
CA CYS A 1059 -25.12 -36.96 37.88
C CYS A 1059 -24.24 -37.13 39.13
N GLU A 1060 -24.84 -37.44 40.28
CA GLU A 1060 -24.10 -37.79 41.51
C GLU A 1060 -23.74 -39.29 41.59
N THR A 1061 -24.18 -40.11 40.63
CA THR A 1061 -23.89 -41.55 40.61
C THR A 1061 -23.61 -42.09 39.21
N GLU A 1062 -22.70 -43.06 39.12
CA GLU A 1062 -22.42 -43.86 37.91
C GLU A 1062 -23.69 -44.42 37.27
N THR A 1063 -24.56 -45.00 38.09
CA THR A 1063 -25.81 -45.62 37.62
C THR A 1063 -26.73 -44.62 36.94
N ALA A 1064 -26.84 -43.39 37.46
CA ALA A 1064 -27.65 -42.34 36.85
C ALA A 1064 -27.00 -41.79 35.57
N CYS A 1065 -25.66 -41.68 35.54
CA CYS A 1065 -24.92 -41.27 34.35
C CYS A 1065 -25.08 -42.27 33.19
N VAL A 1066 -24.82 -43.55 33.45
CA VAL A 1066 -24.97 -44.63 32.46
C VAL A 1066 -26.43 -44.79 32.04
N ALA A 1067 -27.41 -44.50 32.91
CA ALA A 1067 -28.83 -44.49 32.55
C ALA A 1067 -29.23 -43.35 31.60
N LEU A 1068 -28.46 -42.24 31.55
CA LEU A 1068 -28.60 -41.19 30.55
C LEU A 1068 -27.81 -41.46 29.26
N GLY A 1069 -26.96 -42.50 29.25
CA GLY A 1069 -26.09 -42.84 28.12
C GLY A 1069 -24.73 -42.14 28.12
N GLY A 1070 -24.35 -41.49 29.22
CA GLY A 1070 -23.04 -40.83 29.35
C GLY A 1070 -21.97 -41.73 29.97
N ASN A 1071 -20.71 -41.34 29.78
CA ASN A 1071 -19.54 -42.02 30.34
C ASN A 1071 -19.23 -41.44 31.73
N TRP A 1072 -19.27 -42.30 32.75
CA TRP A 1072 -18.91 -41.91 34.12
C TRP A 1072 -17.39 -41.76 34.25
N LYS A 1073 -16.95 -40.55 34.58
CA LYS A 1073 -15.54 -40.24 34.85
C LYS A 1073 -15.39 -39.87 36.32
N GLU A 1074 -14.75 -40.76 37.09
CA GLU A 1074 -14.36 -40.48 38.47
C GLU A 1074 -12.98 -39.83 38.52
N HIS A 1075 -12.90 -38.64 39.10
CA HIS A 1075 -11.63 -38.04 39.48
C HIS A 1075 -11.33 -38.37 40.94
N GLN A 1076 -10.24 -39.11 41.14
CA GLN A 1076 -9.71 -39.42 42.45
C GLN A 1076 -8.84 -38.27 42.94
N CYS A 1077 -8.87 -38.02 44.25
CA CYS A 1077 -8.10 -36.94 44.89
C CYS A 1077 -6.64 -36.84 44.45
N TRP A 1078 -5.94 -37.98 44.26
CA TRP A 1078 -4.54 -37.97 43.81
C TRP A 1078 -4.35 -37.39 42.39
N GLN A 1079 -5.37 -37.47 41.52
CA GLN A 1079 -5.32 -36.92 40.17
C GLN A 1079 -5.38 -35.39 40.26
N ASP A 1080 -6.36 -34.80 40.94
CA ASP A 1080 -6.45 -33.35 41.11
C ASP A 1080 -5.27 -32.76 41.91
N LEU A 1081 -4.65 -33.55 42.80
CA LEU A 1081 -3.38 -33.17 43.42
C LEU A 1081 -2.24 -33.02 42.40
N GLN A 1082 -2.24 -33.79 41.30
CA GLN A 1082 -1.29 -33.63 40.19
C GLN A 1082 -1.67 -32.47 39.24
N TRP A 1083 -2.92 -31.99 39.27
CA TRP A 1083 -3.36 -30.79 38.54
C TRP A 1083 -3.20 -29.48 39.34
N MET A 1084 -2.73 -29.56 40.60
CA MET A 1084 -2.35 -28.37 41.35
C MET A 1084 -1.06 -27.75 40.80
N ALA A 1085 -1.13 -26.45 40.51
CA ALA A 1085 0.05 -25.68 40.09
C ALA A 1085 1.12 -25.64 41.20
N ALA A 1086 2.39 -25.49 40.80
CA ALA A 1086 3.53 -25.45 41.71
C ALA A 1086 3.38 -24.40 42.83
N GLU A 1087 2.77 -23.25 42.51
CA GLU A 1087 2.42 -22.16 43.41
C GLU A 1087 1.45 -22.58 44.52
N VAL A 1088 0.51 -23.48 44.23
CA VAL A 1088 -0.45 -24.00 45.21
C VAL A 1088 0.29 -24.88 46.21
N HIS A 1089 1.18 -25.77 45.75
CA HIS A 1089 2.01 -26.59 46.64
C HIS A 1089 2.95 -25.74 47.51
N LYS A 1090 3.59 -24.71 46.93
CA LYS A 1090 4.38 -23.71 47.67
C LYS A 1090 3.52 -22.95 48.69
N GLY A 1091 2.31 -22.56 48.31
CA GLY A 1091 1.34 -21.90 49.18
C GLY A 1091 0.96 -22.77 50.37
N ILE A 1092 0.58 -24.04 50.15
CA ILE A 1092 0.29 -25.01 51.22
C ILE A 1092 1.48 -25.12 52.19
N ALA A 1093 2.70 -25.33 51.66
CA ALA A 1093 3.90 -25.44 52.49
C ALA A 1093 4.16 -24.17 53.34
N LYS A 1094 3.96 -22.98 52.74
CA LYS A 1094 4.05 -21.68 53.42
C LYS A 1094 2.97 -21.55 54.50
N ALA A 1095 1.72 -21.91 54.22
CA ALA A 1095 0.61 -21.83 55.17
C ALA A 1095 0.82 -22.73 56.39
N ILE A 1096 1.23 -23.99 56.18
CA ILE A 1096 1.58 -24.93 57.27
C ILE A 1096 2.72 -24.36 58.11
N HIS A 1097 3.75 -23.79 57.49
CA HIS A 1097 4.88 -23.19 58.19
C HIS A 1097 4.49 -21.94 59.00
N GLN A 1098 3.61 -21.08 58.45
CA GLN A 1098 3.13 -19.85 59.10
C GLN A 1098 2.03 -20.09 60.14
N GLY A 1099 1.33 -21.23 60.07
CA GLY A 1099 0.17 -21.53 60.91
C GLY A 1099 -1.09 -20.73 60.52
N THR A 1100 -1.16 -20.16 59.32
CA THR A 1100 -2.30 -19.39 58.81
C THR A 1100 -2.30 -19.34 57.27
N CYS A 1101 -3.47 -19.09 56.68
CA CYS A 1101 -3.62 -18.79 55.24
C CYS A 1101 -3.96 -17.32 54.94
N GLU A 1102 -4.15 -16.45 55.95
CA GLU A 1102 -4.71 -15.10 55.74
C GLU A 1102 -3.89 -14.21 54.77
N ASP A 1103 -2.57 -14.42 54.72
CA ASP A 1103 -1.61 -13.72 53.83
C ASP A 1103 -0.86 -14.68 52.88
N VAL A 1104 -1.50 -15.79 52.49
CA VAL A 1104 -0.94 -16.76 51.54
C VAL A 1104 -1.71 -16.73 50.24
N GLU A 1105 -1.07 -16.20 49.20
CA GLU A 1105 -1.57 -16.21 47.83
C GLU A 1105 -1.00 -17.40 47.04
N ALA A 1106 -1.83 -17.95 46.15
CA ALA A 1106 -1.44 -18.88 45.11
C ALA A 1106 -2.11 -18.43 43.80
N TYR A 1107 -1.31 -18.25 42.76
CA TYR A 1107 -1.78 -17.93 41.40
C TYR A 1107 -2.74 -16.72 41.31
N HIS A 1108 -2.27 -15.54 41.74
CA HIS A 1108 -3.04 -14.28 41.76
C HIS A 1108 -4.34 -14.30 42.58
N SER A 1109 -4.51 -15.31 43.45
CA SER A 1109 -5.69 -15.51 44.29
C SER A 1109 -5.28 -15.93 45.70
N LYS A 1110 -6.21 -15.90 46.67
CA LYS A 1110 -5.95 -16.47 48.00
C LYS A 1110 -5.82 -17.99 47.91
N LEU A 1111 -4.90 -18.57 48.67
CA LEU A 1111 -4.70 -20.02 48.74
C LEU A 1111 -6.00 -20.76 49.08
N GLU A 1112 -6.87 -20.19 49.93
CA GLU A 1112 -8.16 -20.79 50.30
C GLU A 1112 -8.97 -21.24 49.07
N TYR A 1113 -8.99 -20.45 47.99
CA TYR A 1113 -9.77 -20.76 46.79
C TYR A 1113 -9.23 -21.97 46.01
N ALA A 1114 -7.91 -22.22 46.09
CA ALA A 1114 -7.27 -23.37 45.46
C ALA A 1114 -7.37 -24.65 46.31
N VAL A 1115 -7.40 -24.54 47.66
CA VAL A 1115 -7.28 -25.72 48.55
C VAL A 1115 -8.56 -26.09 49.29
N ASP A 1116 -9.53 -25.20 49.45
CA ASP A 1116 -10.73 -25.46 50.27
C ASP A 1116 -11.66 -26.50 49.63
N TRP A 1117 -11.85 -26.43 48.31
CA TRP A 1117 -12.65 -27.42 47.59
C TRP A 1117 -11.98 -28.80 47.55
N LEU A 1118 -10.67 -28.86 47.27
CA LEU A 1118 -9.95 -30.13 47.30
C LEU A 1118 -9.91 -30.70 48.73
N GLY A 1119 -9.58 -29.88 49.73
CA GLY A 1119 -9.41 -30.31 51.12
C GLY A 1119 -10.71 -30.78 51.78
N SER A 1120 -11.81 -30.06 51.60
CA SER A 1120 -13.12 -30.46 52.15
C SER A 1120 -13.60 -31.81 51.60
N ASN A 1121 -13.28 -32.12 50.35
CA ASN A 1121 -13.62 -33.40 49.72
C ASN A 1121 -12.58 -34.49 50.02
N CYS A 1122 -11.28 -34.19 50.03
CA CYS A 1122 -10.21 -35.20 50.03
C CYS A 1122 -9.51 -35.45 51.36
N CYS A 1123 -9.68 -34.59 52.37
CA CYS A 1123 -9.09 -34.80 53.69
C CYS A 1123 -10.02 -35.61 54.59
N LEU A 1124 -9.45 -36.53 55.39
CA LEU A 1124 -10.16 -37.32 56.40
C LEU A 1124 -10.91 -36.45 57.43
N SER A 1125 -10.39 -35.25 57.70
CA SER A 1125 -10.98 -34.24 58.58
C SER A 1125 -12.20 -33.53 57.97
N GLY A 1126 -12.42 -33.63 56.65
CA GLY A 1126 -13.39 -32.81 55.92
C GLY A 1126 -13.02 -31.32 55.88
N MET A 1127 -11.77 -30.97 56.20
CA MET A 1127 -11.25 -29.60 56.22
C MET A 1127 -9.98 -29.51 55.37
N SER A 1128 -9.84 -28.44 54.61
CA SER A 1128 -8.56 -28.05 54.03
C SER A 1128 -7.55 -27.61 55.08
N VAL A 1129 -6.29 -27.48 54.68
CA VAL A 1129 -5.22 -26.86 55.45
C VAL A 1129 -5.61 -25.47 55.95
N CYS A 1130 -6.27 -24.65 55.12
CA CYS A 1130 -6.71 -23.32 55.53
C CYS A 1130 -7.86 -23.34 56.52
N GLN A 1131 -8.84 -24.24 56.34
CA GLN A 1131 -9.95 -24.42 57.26
C GLN A 1131 -9.49 -24.97 58.62
N ALA A 1132 -8.56 -25.94 58.62
CA ALA A 1132 -7.97 -26.50 59.83
C ALA A 1132 -7.16 -25.45 60.61
N LEU A 1133 -6.29 -24.68 59.93
CA LEU A 1133 -5.52 -23.60 60.55
C LEU A 1133 -6.44 -22.49 61.10
N ALA A 1134 -7.47 -22.09 60.35
CA ALA A 1134 -8.47 -21.11 60.80
C ALA A 1134 -9.31 -21.61 62.00
N ALA A 1135 -9.55 -22.92 62.10
CA ALA A 1135 -10.18 -23.56 63.27
C ALA A 1135 -9.23 -23.65 64.50
N GLY A 1136 -7.98 -23.20 64.37
CA GLY A 1136 -6.98 -23.24 65.43
C GLY A 1136 -6.32 -24.60 65.63
N VAL A 1137 -6.44 -25.51 64.65
CA VAL A 1137 -5.79 -26.82 64.69
C VAL A 1137 -4.29 -26.66 64.51
N SER A 1138 -3.51 -27.19 65.45
CA SER A 1138 -2.05 -27.07 65.42
C SER A 1138 -1.44 -28.02 64.37
N PRO A 1139 -0.57 -27.53 63.44
CA PRO A 1139 0.15 -28.40 62.50
C PRO A 1139 1.16 -29.36 63.16
N TYR A 1140 1.27 -29.35 64.49
CA TYR A 1140 2.12 -30.23 65.28
C TYR A 1140 1.35 -31.20 66.20
N GLU A 1141 0.02 -31.13 66.23
CA GLU A 1141 -0.80 -32.11 66.96
C GLU A 1141 -0.97 -33.39 66.13
N SER A 1142 -1.06 -34.55 66.79
CA SER A 1142 -1.16 -35.82 66.07
C SER A 1142 -2.62 -36.07 65.65
N PRO A 1143 -2.89 -36.54 64.40
CA PRO A 1143 -4.25 -36.80 63.94
C PRO A 1143 -5.00 -37.85 64.79
N TYR A 1144 -4.30 -38.63 65.62
CA TYR A 1144 -4.92 -39.55 66.60
C TYR A 1144 -5.65 -38.87 67.77
N GLU A 1145 -5.38 -37.58 68.06
CA GLU A 1145 -6.07 -36.86 69.14
C GLU A 1145 -7.34 -36.14 68.67
N MET A 1146 -7.51 -35.89 67.36
CA MET A 1146 -8.68 -35.19 66.81
C MET A 1146 -9.91 -36.08 66.58
N THR A 1147 -9.75 -37.40 66.48
CA THR A 1147 -10.89 -38.34 66.34
C THR A 1147 -11.58 -38.67 67.68
N ARG A 1148 -11.60 -37.76 68.64
CA ARG A 1148 -12.08 -38.01 70.01
C ARG A 1148 -12.93 -36.88 70.59
#